data_AF-D2VNL9-F1
#
_entry.id   AF-D2VNL9-F1
#
_cell.length_a   1.000
_cell.length_b   1.000
_cell.length_c   1.000
_cell.angle_alpha   90.00
_cell.angle_beta   90.00
_cell.angle_gamma   90.00
#
_symmetry.space_group_name_H-M   'P 1'
#
loop_
_entity.id
_entity.type
_entity.pdbx_description
1 polymer ?
#
loop_
_entity_poly.entity_id
_entity_poly.type
_entity_poly.pdbx_seq_one_letter_code
_entity_poly.pdbx_strand_id
1 'polypeptide(L)'
;MHSECGQMFCSKCIIDKVDKCPLCRGNDLKQNSLAVPKYILNKLDELKVQCSMCKGGVQRGQLKDHQERYCPLLDAYKQVEELKVNLEEEFQKRKIGLERKYQDLMNKFKTEHEQMINQTNSEFQVKRAELVQEFESKDQDLQKLIEKFEKEKLQREIFESSNKPIPLNVGGTILTVSLGDLLHNEREPDNLFKKMLTGQHPLYQTPCTSFKDDVYFINCDPVVFKHILDWLRFGIIDLKEMKHGLVDACQLFQLTNLEKQLLNSQLDLIRLSNVFAGGDLSLNLNGVNMRNFLLQKTNLENSKLSCCNFSGMNIRGCNFKGSTMRGCDFSNCDLAGANFQNCELNSNFLSACFSNSNFENVNFTNTITKKSKFENAKFTKCKIQIHFTKEKVLQNCKFIECDFNGSIFEEIDFKIILHSTNNSFNNCTIKNSDLRNLKDLSNFNGLKFDRCLFDFNGLSNKHIANIQFDNIDLQSQDLSGIIFDKCSLTNIKTNVYFGLVSSIIINECDCSVSSELCSHTCSIAIPQLLYRGTRDGFHSKHFHSKCDLQGPTLTIIKSAKHNQIFGAFTSRSWKSPHSLLGEYVSDESAFIFKIVKDFSGKYHLEKFNFKQNQKQYAICLCKNYLPRFGDVDLDISTVLSSSDFGNTFELPIGLQYGSEEAKSYLAGSSTFQVAEIEVFKITQH
;
A
#
# COMPACT_ATOMS: atom_id res chain seq x y z
N MET A 1 5.80 105.06 -15.15
CA MET A 1 6.44 105.30 -13.84
C MET A 1 5.33 105.41 -12.81
N HIS A 2 5.45 104.82 -11.62
CA HIS A 2 4.44 104.92 -10.57
C HIS A 2 4.67 106.17 -9.73
N SER A 3 3.61 106.95 -9.47
CA SER A 3 3.69 108.29 -8.88
C SER A 3 4.19 108.30 -7.43
N GLU A 4 3.76 107.36 -6.59
CA GLU A 4 4.15 107.34 -5.17
C GLU A 4 5.54 106.79 -4.90
N CYS A 5 5.98 105.76 -5.64
CA CYS A 5 7.26 105.08 -5.38
C CYS A 5 8.35 105.39 -6.42
N GLY A 6 8.03 106.17 -7.45
CA GLY A 6 8.98 106.62 -8.48
C GLY A 6 9.47 105.54 -9.44
N GLN A 7 9.04 104.29 -9.30
CA GLN A 7 9.58 103.18 -10.10
C GLN A 7 9.06 103.17 -11.54
N MET A 8 9.92 102.83 -12.50
CA MET A 8 9.59 102.77 -13.93
C MET A 8 9.35 101.32 -14.36
N PHE A 9 8.26 101.08 -15.07
CA PHE A 9 7.88 99.76 -15.58
C PHE A 9 7.71 99.79 -17.10
N CYS A 10 8.05 98.68 -17.76
CA CYS A 10 7.86 98.47 -19.19
C CYS A 10 6.36 98.44 -19.57
N SER A 11 6.00 99.12 -20.66
CA SER A 11 4.60 99.21 -21.14
C SER A 11 3.99 97.85 -21.47
N LYS A 12 4.77 96.90 -22.00
CA LYS A 12 4.31 95.52 -22.26
C LYS A 12 3.99 94.71 -21.00
N CYS A 13 4.63 95.02 -19.88
CA CYS A 13 4.40 94.31 -18.61
C CYS A 13 3.18 94.87 -17.84
N ILE A 14 2.79 96.12 -18.08
CA ILE A 14 1.63 96.76 -17.42
C ILE A 14 0.31 96.41 -18.13
N ILE A 15 0.32 96.11 -19.43
CA ILE A 15 -0.90 96.20 -20.25
C ILE A 15 -1.94 95.08 -20.07
N ASP A 16 -1.66 93.94 -19.42
CA ASP A 16 -2.70 92.89 -19.32
C ASP A 16 -2.91 92.21 -17.96
N LYS A 17 -2.15 92.52 -16.90
CA LYS A 17 -2.26 91.76 -15.62
C LYS A 17 -2.02 92.50 -14.30
N VAL A 18 -1.90 93.84 -14.29
CA VAL A 18 -1.50 94.55 -13.05
C VAL A 18 -2.28 95.86 -12.86
N ASP A 19 -3.32 95.82 -12.02
CA ASP A 19 -4.10 97.02 -11.64
C ASP A 19 -3.51 97.78 -10.43
N LYS A 20 -2.54 97.18 -9.71
CA LYS A 20 -1.86 97.81 -8.56
C LYS A 20 -0.35 97.58 -8.62
N CYS A 21 0.45 98.56 -8.23
CA CYS A 21 1.90 98.46 -8.18
C CYS A 21 2.34 97.25 -7.35
N PRO A 22 3.09 96.28 -7.89
CA PRO A 22 3.42 95.05 -7.16
C PRO A 22 4.29 95.28 -5.92
N LEU A 23 4.96 96.43 -5.82
CA LEU A 23 5.82 96.78 -4.68
C LEU A 23 5.04 97.52 -3.58
N CYS A 24 4.40 98.65 -3.91
CA CYS A 24 3.70 99.47 -2.91
C CYS A 24 2.18 99.27 -2.88
N ARG A 25 1.63 98.53 -3.83
CA ARG A 25 0.19 98.25 -4.01
C ARG A 25 -0.70 99.47 -4.27
N GLY A 26 -0.13 100.63 -4.60
CA GLY A 26 -0.86 101.80 -5.10
C GLY A 26 -1.49 101.55 -6.48
N ASN A 27 -2.58 102.25 -6.80
CA ASN A 27 -3.44 101.93 -7.96
C ASN A 27 -3.07 102.69 -9.25
N ASP A 28 -2.04 103.54 -9.23
CA ASP A 28 -1.87 104.61 -10.24
C ASP A 28 -0.82 104.26 -11.31
N LEU A 29 -1.04 103.16 -12.04
CA LEU A 29 -0.13 102.66 -13.08
C LEU A 29 -0.53 103.01 -14.53
N LYS A 30 -1.61 103.78 -14.74
CA LYS A 30 -2.14 104.02 -16.10
C LYS A 30 -1.66 105.35 -16.70
N GLN A 31 -0.91 105.20 -17.79
CA GLN A 31 -0.64 106.14 -18.88
C GLN A 31 0.31 107.32 -18.63
N ASN A 32 1.59 107.12 -18.98
CA ASN A 32 2.44 108.15 -19.58
C ASN A 32 3.55 107.47 -20.40
N SER A 33 3.27 107.16 -21.68
CA SER A 33 4.31 106.73 -22.62
C SER A 33 4.93 107.97 -23.29
N LEU A 34 6.14 108.33 -22.90
CA LEU A 34 6.91 109.35 -23.61
C LEU A 34 7.39 108.77 -24.96
N ALA A 35 7.03 109.42 -26.07
CA ALA A 35 7.53 109.05 -27.39
C ALA A 35 9.04 109.31 -27.48
N VAL A 36 9.80 108.32 -27.96
CA VAL A 36 11.25 108.40 -28.10
C VAL A 36 11.59 109.45 -29.18
N PRO A 37 12.39 110.50 -28.89
CA PRO A 37 12.73 111.52 -29.87
C PRO A 37 13.39 110.93 -31.12
N LYS A 38 13.00 111.43 -32.30
CA LYS A 38 13.36 110.92 -33.64
C LYS A 38 14.87 110.71 -33.86
N TYR A 39 15.69 111.51 -33.19
CA TYR A 39 17.14 111.37 -33.17
C TYR A 39 17.62 110.00 -32.63
N ILE A 40 16.96 109.45 -31.61
CA ILE A 40 17.33 108.15 -31.03
C ILE A 40 16.91 107.01 -31.96
N LEU A 41 15.76 107.11 -32.65
CA LEU A 41 15.34 106.11 -33.64
C LEU A 41 16.33 106.02 -34.80
N ASN A 42 16.79 107.17 -35.33
CA ASN A 42 17.79 107.18 -36.39
C ASN A 42 19.12 106.55 -35.94
N LYS A 43 19.57 106.83 -34.71
CA LYS A 43 20.75 106.17 -34.11
C LYS A 43 20.56 104.67 -33.92
N LEU A 44 19.34 104.21 -33.62
CA LEU A 44 19.02 102.78 -33.46
C LEU A 44 19.00 102.04 -34.79
N ASP A 45 18.60 102.68 -35.89
CA ASP A 45 18.56 102.07 -37.22
C ASP A 45 19.96 101.87 -37.80
N GLU A 46 20.93 102.69 -37.40
CA GLU A 46 22.36 102.55 -37.72
C GLU A 46 23.05 101.39 -36.98
N LEU A 47 22.42 100.82 -35.94
CA LEU A 47 22.99 99.69 -35.20
C LEU A 47 23.05 98.44 -36.09
N LYS A 48 24.19 97.76 -36.07
CA LYS A 48 24.34 96.45 -36.72
C LYS A 48 23.62 95.38 -35.91
N VAL A 49 22.66 94.71 -36.53
CA VAL A 49 21.96 93.54 -36.00
C VAL A 49 22.20 92.35 -36.93
N GLN A 50 22.16 91.14 -36.39
CA GLN A 50 22.31 89.95 -37.22
C GLN A 50 20.98 89.56 -37.85
N CYS A 51 21.00 89.21 -39.13
CA CYS A 51 19.86 88.60 -39.80
C CYS A 51 19.52 87.26 -39.16
N SER A 52 18.26 87.04 -38.77
CA SER A 52 17.87 85.80 -38.11
C SER A 52 18.05 84.55 -38.99
N MET A 53 18.00 84.70 -40.32
CA MET A 53 18.14 83.63 -41.31
C MET A 53 19.62 83.31 -41.61
N CYS A 54 20.42 84.28 -42.05
CA CYS A 54 21.82 84.04 -42.45
C CYS A 54 22.87 84.38 -41.40
N LYS A 55 22.45 84.98 -40.27
CA LYS A 55 23.32 85.48 -39.18
C LYS A 55 24.33 86.57 -39.58
N GLY A 56 24.32 87.04 -40.83
CA GLY A 56 25.11 88.18 -41.30
C GLY A 56 24.71 89.50 -40.62
N GLY A 57 25.67 90.37 -40.32
CA GLY A 57 25.43 91.66 -39.68
C GLY A 57 24.97 92.73 -40.67
N VAL A 58 23.78 93.28 -40.45
CA VAL A 58 23.12 94.29 -41.31
C VAL A 58 22.67 95.45 -40.42
N GLN A 59 22.65 96.67 -40.94
CA GLN A 59 22.03 97.79 -40.21
C GLN A 59 20.56 97.49 -39.97
N ARG A 60 20.09 97.74 -38.75
CA ARG A 60 18.74 97.39 -38.30
C ARG A 60 17.65 97.95 -39.22
N GLY A 61 17.81 99.19 -39.70
CA GLY A 61 16.87 99.80 -40.64
C GLY A 61 16.78 99.08 -42.00
N GLN A 62 17.82 98.35 -42.40
CA GLN A 62 17.90 97.62 -43.67
C GLN A 62 17.66 96.10 -43.52
N LEU A 63 17.43 95.62 -42.30
CA LEU A 63 17.32 94.18 -42.02
C LEU A 63 16.21 93.51 -42.82
N LYS A 64 15.05 94.16 -42.95
CA LYS A 64 13.89 93.61 -43.66
C LYS A 64 14.16 93.48 -45.16
N ASP A 65 14.72 94.51 -45.78
CA ASP A 65 15.05 94.50 -47.21
C ASP A 65 16.17 93.47 -47.50
N HIS A 66 17.14 93.34 -46.59
CA HIS A 66 18.11 92.25 -46.66
C HIS A 66 17.45 90.86 -46.59
N GLN A 67 16.54 90.63 -45.65
CA GLN A 67 15.85 89.35 -45.49
C GLN A 67 15.00 88.95 -46.71
N GLU A 68 14.31 89.92 -47.31
CA GLU A 68 13.35 89.67 -48.38
C GLU A 68 13.98 89.60 -49.77
N ARG A 69 15.13 90.29 -49.99
CA ARG A 69 15.73 90.41 -51.34
C ARG A 69 17.15 89.89 -51.46
N TYR A 70 17.93 89.96 -50.39
CA TYR A 70 19.38 89.75 -50.46
C TYR A 70 19.90 88.61 -49.58
N CYS A 71 19.03 87.98 -48.79
CA CYS A 71 19.41 86.91 -47.89
C CYS A 71 19.48 85.58 -48.66
N PRO A 72 20.66 84.94 -48.74
CA PRO A 72 20.86 83.75 -49.58
C PRO A 72 20.13 82.49 -49.09
N LEU A 73 19.54 82.51 -47.89
CA LEU A 73 18.87 81.36 -47.27
C LEU A 73 17.32 81.46 -47.27
N LEU A 74 16.73 82.46 -47.92
CA LEU A 74 15.27 82.66 -47.94
C LEU A 74 14.52 81.49 -48.59
N ASP A 75 14.99 80.99 -49.73
CA ASP A 75 14.33 79.90 -50.45
C ASP A 75 14.39 78.58 -49.69
N ALA A 76 15.50 78.31 -49.00
CA ALA A 76 15.62 77.15 -48.13
C ALA A 76 14.61 77.18 -46.98
N TYR A 77 14.36 78.36 -46.40
CA TYR A 77 13.35 78.53 -45.35
C TYR A 77 11.93 78.28 -45.85
N LYS A 78 11.58 78.76 -47.05
CA LYS A 78 10.26 78.52 -47.66
C LYS A 78 10.01 77.04 -47.94
N GLN A 79 11.01 76.32 -48.45
CA GLN A 79 10.90 74.88 -48.70
C GLN A 79 10.66 74.09 -47.41
N VAL A 80 11.29 74.49 -46.30
CA VAL A 80 11.08 73.86 -44.98
C VAL A 80 9.67 74.09 -44.47
N GLU A 81 9.08 75.27 -44.66
CA GLU A 81 7.68 75.52 -44.28
C GLU A 81 6.69 74.69 -45.11
N GLU A 82 6.91 74.57 -46.43
CA GLU A 82 6.04 73.77 -47.30
C GLU A 82 6.12 72.27 -46.96
N LEU A 83 7.33 71.75 -46.70
CA LEU A 83 7.54 70.39 -46.19
C LEU A 83 6.80 70.15 -44.87
N LYS A 84 6.79 71.13 -43.98
CA LYS A 84 6.11 71.03 -42.68
C LYS A 84 4.60 70.87 -42.84
N VAL A 85 3.97 71.67 -43.71
CA VAL A 85 2.52 71.57 -43.98
C VAL A 85 2.16 70.22 -44.59
N ASN A 86 2.93 69.74 -45.56
CA ASN A 86 2.70 68.44 -46.19
C ASN A 86 2.82 67.28 -45.19
N LEU A 87 3.81 67.34 -44.29
CA LEU A 87 3.97 66.37 -43.20
C LEU A 87 2.79 66.38 -42.22
N GLU A 88 2.26 67.57 -41.87
CA GLU A 88 1.10 67.69 -41.00
C GLU A 88 -0.17 67.09 -41.63
N GLU A 89 -0.40 67.31 -42.93
CA GLU A 89 -1.54 66.70 -43.64
C GLU A 89 -1.42 65.16 -43.74
N GLU A 90 -0.22 64.65 -44.02
CA GLU A 90 0.02 63.21 -44.09
C GLU A 90 -0.21 62.56 -42.70
N PHE A 91 0.24 63.23 -41.64
CA PHE A 91 0.02 62.78 -40.26
C PHE A 91 -1.47 62.70 -39.91
N GLN A 92 -2.28 63.70 -40.26
CA GLN A 92 -3.72 63.68 -40.01
C GLN A 92 -4.44 62.56 -40.77
N LYS A 93 -4.07 62.33 -42.05
CA LYS A 93 -4.64 61.22 -42.83
C LYS A 93 -4.32 59.86 -42.20
N ARG A 94 -3.07 59.65 -41.75
CA ARG A 94 -2.68 58.42 -41.05
C ARG A 94 -3.42 58.26 -39.72
N LYS A 95 -3.59 59.34 -38.95
CA LYS A 95 -4.33 59.32 -37.68
C LYS A 95 -5.78 58.85 -37.87
N ILE A 96 -6.51 59.43 -38.82
CA ILE A 96 -7.90 59.03 -39.12
C ILE A 96 -7.97 57.56 -39.58
N GLY A 97 -7.01 57.12 -40.41
CA GLY A 97 -6.92 55.73 -40.84
C GLY A 97 -6.69 54.75 -39.68
N LEU A 98 -5.85 55.12 -38.71
CA LEU A 98 -5.61 54.36 -37.49
C LEU A 98 -6.84 54.31 -36.58
N GLU A 99 -7.55 55.43 -36.41
CA GLU A 99 -8.77 55.49 -35.59
C GLU A 99 -9.88 54.59 -36.15
N ARG A 100 -10.07 54.54 -37.47
CA ARG A 100 -11.02 53.61 -38.10
C ARG A 100 -10.64 52.15 -37.87
N LYS A 101 -9.36 51.79 -38.10
CA LYS A 101 -8.87 50.43 -37.84
C LYS A 101 -9.06 50.02 -36.38
N TYR A 102 -8.85 50.95 -35.44
CA TYR A 102 -9.10 50.71 -34.02
C TYR A 102 -10.57 50.41 -33.74
N GLN A 103 -11.50 51.20 -34.30
CA GLN A 103 -12.94 50.97 -34.13
C GLN A 103 -13.40 49.63 -34.73
N ASP A 104 -12.93 49.30 -35.94
CA ASP A 104 -13.27 48.02 -36.58
C ASP A 104 -12.76 46.84 -35.76
N LEU A 105 -11.54 46.94 -35.20
CA LEU A 105 -10.97 45.91 -34.34
C LEU A 105 -11.76 45.75 -33.05
N MET A 106 -12.17 46.85 -32.41
CA MET A 106 -12.98 46.82 -31.19
C MET A 106 -14.36 46.19 -31.42
N ASN A 107 -15.02 46.49 -32.54
CA ASN A 107 -16.30 45.88 -32.90
C ASN A 107 -16.17 44.39 -33.18
N LYS A 108 -15.09 43.98 -33.85
CA LYS A 108 -14.80 42.57 -34.09
C LYS A 108 -14.58 41.83 -32.77
N PHE A 109 -13.77 42.39 -31.88
CA PHE A 109 -13.51 41.81 -30.54
C PHE A 109 -14.80 41.67 -29.73
N LYS A 110 -15.68 42.67 -29.75
CA LYS A 110 -16.94 42.63 -29.03
C LYS A 110 -17.85 41.49 -29.54
N THR A 111 -17.98 41.36 -30.85
CA THR A 111 -18.80 40.30 -31.47
C THR A 111 -18.26 38.91 -31.16
N GLU A 112 -16.94 38.71 -31.26
CA GLU A 112 -16.29 37.44 -30.92
C GLU A 112 -16.47 37.10 -29.43
N HIS A 113 -16.38 38.10 -28.56
CA HIS A 113 -16.57 37.91 -27.12
C HIS A 113 -18.01 37.53 -26.77
N GLU A 114 -19.01 38.18 -27.37
CA GLU A 114 -20.43 37.83 -27.17
C GLU A 114 -20.74 36.41 -27.67
N GLN A 115 -20.15 36.01 -28.80
CA GLN A 115 -20.29 34.63 -29.31
C GLN A 115 -19.68 33.61 -28.34
N MET A 116 -18.49 33.87 -27.81
CA MET A 116 -17.88 32.99 -26.83
C MET A 116 -18.70 32.89 -25.54
N ILE A 117 -19.25 34.00 -25.04
CA ILE A 117 -20.10 34.00 -23.85
C ILE A 117 -21.34 33.13 -24.08
N ASN A 118 -22.01 33.30 -25.23
CA ASN A 118 -23.21 32.53 -25.55
C ASN A 118 -22.92 31.03 -25.69
N GLN A 119 -21.81 30.67 -26.34
CA GLN A 119 -21.37 29.29 -26.44
C GLN A 119 -21.03 28.69 -25.08
N THR A 120 -20.29 29.43 -24.23
CA THR A 120 -19.94 28.96 -22.89
C THR A 120 -21.19 28.76 -22.03
N ASN A 121 -22.19 29.65 -22.14
CA ASN A 121 -23.44 29.54 -21.42
C ASN A 121 -24.28 28.34 -21.86
N SER A 122 -24.34 28.02 -23.16
CA SER A 122 -25.07 26.85 -23.65
C SER A 122 -24.40 25.55 -23.20
N GLU A 123 -23.07 25.47 -23.30
CA GLU A 123 -22.29 24.33 -22.78
C GLU A 123 -22.49 24.16 -21.27
N PHE A 124 -22.51 25.27 -20.51
CA PHE A 124 -22.78 25.23 -19.07
C PHE A 124 -24.19 24.73 -18.75
N GLN A 125 -25.21 25.11 -19.53
CA GLN A 125 -26.59 24.64 -19.31
C GLN A 125 -26.73 23.14 -19.58
N VAL A 126 -26.12 22.63 -20.65
CA VAL A 126 -26.10 21.19 -20.94
C VAL A 126 -25.44 20.43 -19.79
N LYS A 127 -24.25 20.89 -19.38
CA LYS A 127 -23.49 20.25 -18.30
C LYS A 127 -24.23 20.31 -16.95
N ARG A 128 -24.96 21.38 -16.69
CA ARG A 128 -25.84 21.50 -15.52
C ARG A 128 -26.98 20.48 -15.56
N ALA A 129 -27.61 20.26 -16.72
CA ALA A 129 -28.68 19.27 -16.85
C ALA A 129 -28.16 17.83 -16.67
N GLU A 130 -27.00 17.52 -17.22
CA GLU A 130 -26.31 16.22 -17.03
C GLU A 130 -25.98 15.97 -15.54
N LEU A 131 -25.43 16.97 -14.86
CA LEU A 131 -25.12 16.89 -13.42
C LEU A 131 -26.37 16.68 -12.56
N VAL A 132 -27.50 17.30 -12.91
CA VAL A 132 -28.77 17.12 -12.19
C VAL A 132 -29.28 15.69 -12.37
N GLN A 133 -29.27 15.15 -13.58
CA GLN A 133 -29.66 13.74 -13.81
C GLN A 133 -28.74 12.76 -13.07
N GLU A 134 -27.43 13.02 -13.05
CA GLU A 134 -26.48 12.19 -12.32
C GLU A 134 -26.75 12.24 -10.81
N PHE A 135 -27.09 13.41 -10.27
CA PHE A 135 -27.45 13.58 -8.86
C PHE A 135 -28.74 12.84 -8.49
N GLU A 136 -29.78 12.93 -9.32
CA GLU A 136 -31.05 12.21 -9.11
C GLU A 136 -30.86 10.69 -9.13
N SER A 137 -30.03 10.16 -10.04
CA SER A 137 -29.68 8.73 -10.05
C SER A 137 -28.95 8.32 -8.78
N LYS A 138 -28.00 9.14 -8.31
CA LYS A 138 -27.23 8.87 -7.09
C LYS A 138 -28.10 8.92 -5.84
N ASP A 139 -29.09 9.82 -5.79
CA ASP A 139 -30.03 9.90 -4.67
C ASP A 139 -30.91 8.65 -4.58
N GLN A 140 -31.40 8.13 -5.71
CA GLN A 140 -32.15 6.87 -5.75
C GLN A 140 -31.31 5.67 -5.29
N ASP A 141 -30.03 5.63 -5.65
CA ASP A 141 -29.12 4.59 -5.20
C ASP A 141 -28.82 4.71 -3.70
N LEU A 142 -28.70 5.93 -3.18
CA LEU A 142 -28.52 6.20 -1.75
C LEU A 142 -29.75 5.74 -0.94
N GLN A 143 -30.97 5.98 -1.43
CA GLN A 143 -32.19 5.53 -0.78
C GLN A 143 -32.26 4.00 -0.68
N LYS A 144 -31.92 3.28 -1.76
CA LYS A 144 -31.82 1.80 -1.73
C LYS A 144 -30.74 1.31 -0.75
N LEU A 145 -29.64 2.05 -0.65
CA LEU A 145 -28.56 1.73 0.28
C LEU A 145 -29.01 1.91 1.74
N ILE A 146 -29.81 2.93 2.05
CA ILE A 146 -30.38 3.18 3.38
C ILE A 146 -31.30 2.03 3.78
N GLU A 147 -32.25 1.62 2.94
CA GLU A 147 -33.15 0.49 3.25
C GLU A 147 -32.38 -0.83 3.48
N LYS A 148 -31.34 -1.05 2.68
CA LYS A 148 -30.42 -2.18 2.88
C LYS A 148 -29.69 -2.06 4.22
N PHE A 149 -29.21 -0.88 4.56
CA PHE A 149 -28.50 -0.62 5.82
C PHE A 149 -29.38 -0.79 7.04
N GLU A 150 -30.67 -0.42 6.99
CA GLU A 150 -31.62 -0.66 8.09
C GLU A 150 -31.90 -2.14 8.31
N LYS A 151 -32.08 -2.92 7.24
CA LYS A 151 -32.21 -4.39 7.32
C LYS A 151 -30.94 -5.02 7.87
N GLU A 152 -29.77 -4.56 7.42
CA GLU A 152 -28.48 -5.00 7.95
C GLU A 152 -28.29 -4.59 9.41
N LYS A 153 -28.77 -3.41 9.83
CA LYS A 153 -28.72 -2.93 11.22
C LYS A 153 -29.56 -3.82 12.13
N LEU A 154 -30.79 -4.16 11.74
CA LEU A 154 -31.63 -5.09 12.48
C LEU A 154 -30.98 -6.48 12.57
N GLN A 155 -30.39 -6.97 11.47
CA GLN A 155 -29.62 -8.22 11.48
C GLN A 155 -28.38 -8.15 12.38
N ARG A 156 -27.68 -7.00 12.41
CA ARG A 156 -26.53 -6.76 13.30
C ARG A 156 -26.95 -6.68 14.76
N GLU A 157 -28.07 -6.03 15.09
CA GLU A 157 -28.59 -5.98 16.45
C GLU A 157 -28.98 -7.39 16.95
N ILE A 158 -29.65 -8.18 16.10
CA ILE A 158 -29.92 -9.60 16.37
C ILE A 158 -28.60 -10.35 16.57
N PHE A 159 -27.60 -10.12 15.72
CA PHE A 159 -26.30 -10.79 15.79
C PHE A 159 -25.51 -10.41 17.06
N GLU A 160 -25.49 -9.14 17.43
CA GLU A 160 -24.78 -8.61 18.60
C GLU A 160 -25.42 -9.06 19.92
N SER A 161 -26.74 -9.19 19.97
CA SER A 161 -27.46 -9.65 21.15
C SER A 161 -27.61 -11.18 21.20
N SER A 162 -27.55 -11.89 20.06
CA SER A 162 -27.75 -13.36 19.94
C SER A 162 -26.86 -14.22 20.83
N ASN A 163 -25.69 -13.71 21.22
CA ASN A 163 -24.69 -14.44 22.00
C ASN A 163 -24.19 -13.67 23.23
N LYS A 164 -24.80 -12.52 23.57
CA LYS A 164 -24.39 -11.73 24.74
C LYS A 164 -24.82 -12.46 26.02
N PRO A 165 -23.91 -12.93 26.88
CA PRO A 165 -24.29 -13.61 28.12
C PRO A 165 -24.88 -12.59 29.11
N ILE A 166 -25.97 -12.97 29.77
CA ILE A 166 -26.59 -12.18 30.84
C ILE A 166 -26.84 -13.08 32.07
N PRO A 167 -26.51 -12.61 33.29
CA PRO A 167 -26.80 -13.33 34.51
C PRO A 167 -28.25 -13.08 34.97
N LEU A 168 -28.97 -14.16 35.25
CA LEU A 168 -30.32 -14.13 35.80
C LEU A 168 -30.34 -14.82 37.16
N ASN A 169 -30.93 -14.18 38.17
CA ASN A 169 -31.26 -14.80 39.45
C ASN A 169 -32.67 -15.38 39.39
N VAL A 170 -32.76 -16.70 39.25
CA VAL A 170 -34.01 -17.43 39.15
C VAL A 170 -34.30 -18.07 40.50
N GLY A 171 -35.25 -17.53 41.27
CA GLY A 171 -35.65 -18.10 42.56
C GLY A 171 -34.52 -18.27 43.58
N GLY A 172 -33.44 -17.50 43.48
CA GLY A 172 -32.23 -17.60 44.32
C GLY A 172 -31.04 -18.30 43.66
N THR A 173 -31.20 -18.90 42.47
CA THR A 173 -30.14 -19.55 41.70
C THR A 173 -29.69 -18.67 40.55
N ILE A 174 -28.38 -18.39 40.44
CA ILE A 174 -27.85 -17.58 39.33
C ILE A 174 -27.55 -18.46 38.12
N LEU A 175 -28.17 -18.16 36.98
CA LEU A 175 -27.98 -18.81 35.69
C LEU A 175 -27.44 -17.80 34.67
N THR A 176 -26.54 -18.23 33.79
CA THR A 176 -26.10 -17.41 32.65
C THR A 176 -26.84 -17.84 31.39
N VAL A 177 -27.46 -16.89 30.70
CA VAL A 177 -28.25 -17.13 29.49
C VAL A 177 -27.87 -16.20 28.35
N SER A 178 -28.21 -16.53 27.11
CA SER A 178 -27.98 -15.62 25.99
C SER A 178 -29.09 -14.58 25.92
N LEU A 179 -28.74 -13.30 25.79
CA LEU A 179 -29.68 -12.20 25.69
C LEU A 179 -30.64 -12.37 24.50
N GLY A 180 -30.13 -12.85 23.36
CA GLY A 180 -30.94 -13.08 22.18
C GLY A 180 -31.96 -14.22 22.31
N ASP A 181 -31.70 -15.22 23.16
CA ASP A 181 -32.68 -16.28 23.48
C ASP A 181 -33.95 -15.68 24.10
N LEU A 182 -33.86 -14.49 24.71
CA LEU A 182 -34.97 -13.78 25.34
C LEU A 182 -35.52 -12.66 24.46
N LEU A 183 -34.65 -11.82 23.87
CA LEU A 183 -35.04 -10.63 23.08
C LEU A 183 -35.55 -10.95 21.67
N HIS A 184 -34.94 -11.91 20.98
CA HIS A 184 -35.20 -12.20 19.57
C HIS A 184 -35.71 -13.62 19.37
N ASN A 185 -36.47 -14.12 20.35
CA ASN A 185 -37.01 -15.47 20.30
C ASN A 185 -38.18 -15.57 19.30
N GLU A 186 -37.95 -16.17 18.14
CA GLU A 186 -39.01 -16.39 17.14
C GLU A 186 -40.10 -17.36 17.60
N ARG A 187 -39.81 -18.27 18.55
CA ARG A 187 -40.80 -19.20 19.10
C ARG A 187 -41.74 -18.49 20.06
N GLU A 188 -41.27 -17.46 20.75
CA GLU A 188 -42.06 -16.64 21.65
C GLU A 188 -41.77 -15.16 21.39
N PRO A 189 -42.21 -14.62 20.24
CA PRO A 189 -41.82 -13.28 19.78
C PRO A 189 -42.32 -12.14 20.67
N ASP A 190 -43.31 -12.45 21.52
CA ASP A 190 -43.95 -11.55 22.47
C ASP A 190 -43.85 -12.04 23.93
N ASN A 191 -42.74 -12.70 24.28
CA ASN A 191 -42.51 -13.18 25.64
C ASN A 191 -42.26 -12.03 26.64
N LEU A 192 -42.51 -12.30 27.93
CA LEU A 192 -42.33 -11.31 29.00
C LEU A 192 -40.86 -10.88 29.16
N PHE A 193 -39.89 -11.77 28.96
CA PHE A 193 -38.47 -11.46 29.10
C PHE A 193 -38.02 -10.39 28.10
N LYS A 194 -38.53 -10.44 26.87
CA LYS A 194 -38.31 -9.41 25.85
C LYS A 194 -38.81 -8.05 26.33
N LYS A 195 -40.04 -7.99 26.83
CA LYS A 195 -40.66 -6.75 27.34
C LYS A 195 -39.89 -6.20 28.54
N MET A 196 -39.42 -7.08 29.42
CA MET A 196 -38.58 -6.71 30.56
C MET A 196 -37.26 -6.08 30.12
N LEU A 197 -36.57 -6.68 29.15
CA LEU A 197 -35.24 -6.25 28.71
C LEU A 197 -35.27 -5.07 27.72
N THR A 198 -36.41 -4.80 27.08
CA THR A 198 -36.63 -3.59 26.25
C THR A 198 -37.25 -2.42 27.02
N GLY A 199 -37.49 -2.58 28.33
CA GLY A 199 -38.05 -1.54 29.20
C GLY A 199 -39.57 -1.36 29.09
N GLN A 200 -40.27 -2.27 28.42
CA GLN A 200 -41.74 -2.30 28.31
C GLN A 200 -42.41 -2.97 29.52
N HIS A 201 -41.64 -3.57 30.43
CA HIS A 201 -42.11 -4.17 31.68
C HIS A 201 -41.12 -3.91 32.83
N PRO A 202 -41.57 -3.72 34.08
CA PRO A 202 -40.68 -3.58 35.23
C PRO A 202 -39.66 -4.72 35.34
N LEU A 203 -38.42 -4.35 35.66
CA LEU A 203 -37.27 -5.25 35.78
C LEU A 203 -36.60 -5.04 37.13
N TYR A 204 -36.56 -6.10 37.95
CA TYR A 204 -35.94 -6.07 39.27
C TYR A 204 -34.51 -6.59 39.20
N GLN A 205 -33.57 -5.84 39.77
CA GLN A 205 -32.17 -6.24 39.84
C GLN A 205 -31.87 -6.90 41.19
N THR A 206 -31.10 -7.98 41.16
CA THR A 206 -30.52 -8.61 42.34
C THR A 206 -29.17 -7.94 42.63
N PRO A 207 -28.98 -7.36 43.83
CA PRO A 207 -27.68 -6.84 44.23
C PRO A 207 -26.64 -7.98 44.25
N CYS A 208 -25.62 -7.90 43.39
CA CYS A 208 -24.55 -8.90 43.32
C CYS A 208 -23.22 -8.25 42.92
N THR A 209 -22.17 -8.48 43.71
CA THR A 209 -20.82 -7.95 43.44
C THR A 209 -19.91 -8.91 42.67
N SER A 210 -20.38 -10.14 42.41
CA SER A 210 -19.61 -11.19 41.74
C SER A 210 -19.68 -11.15 40.22
N PHE A 211 -20.61 -10.40 39.65
CA PHE A 211 -20.78 -10.22 38.20
C PHE A 211 -20.54 -8.76 37.83
N LYS A 212 -19.95 -8.54 36.64
CA LYS A 212 -19.69 -7.21 36.11
C LYS A 212 -20.95 -6.54 35.55
N ASP A 213 -21.89 -7.36 35.10
CA ASP A 213 -23.18 -6.94 34.55
C ASP A 213 -24.29 -7.11 35.59
N ASP A 214 -25.37 -6.31 35.44
CA ASP A 214 -26.54 -6.37 36.32
C ASP A 214 -27.18 -7.77 36.30
N VAL A 215 -27.52 -8.29 37.49
CA VAL A 215 -28.19 -9.58 37.65
C VAL A 215 -29.69 -9.35 37.76
N TYR A 216 -30.49 -9.95 36.88
CA TYR A 216 -31.93 -9.72 36.86
C TYR A 216 -32.71 -10.82 37.58
N PHE A 217 -33.66 -10.45 38.45
CA PHE A 217 -34.46 -11.40 39.20
C PHE A 217 -35.64 -11.92 38.39
N ILE A 218 -35.78 -13.25 38.34
CA ILE A 218 -36.90 -13.98 37.77
C ILE A 218 -37.56 -14.78 38.89
N ASN A 219 -38.83 -14.48 39.17
CA ASN A 219 -39.62 -15.19 40.16
C ASN A 219 -40.16 -16.51 39.59
N CYS A 220 -39.28 -17.50 39.46
CA CYS A 220 -39.61 -18.84 38.98
C CYS A 220 -38.79 -19.88 39.75
N ASP A 221 -39.31 -21.10 39.86
CA ASP A 221 -38.53 -22.25 40.30
C ASP A 221 -37.39 -22.52 39.28
N PRO A 222 -36.13 -22.71 39.73
CA PRO A 222 -34.99 -22.93 38.82
C PRO A 222 -35.13 -24.14 37.91
N VAL A 223 -35.79 -25.21 38.37
CA VAL A 223 -35.99 -26.44 37.59
C VAL A 223 -37.03 -26.19 36.50
N VAL A 224 -38.14 -25.52 36.84
CA VAL A 224 -39.15 -25.11 35.85
C VAL A 224 -38.57 -24.14 34.83
N PHE A 225 -37.80 -23.15 35.27
CA PHE A 225 -37.17 -22.18 34.38
C PHE A 225 -36.13 -22.83 33.45
N LYS A 226 -35.45 -23.88 33.88
CA LYS A 226 -34.56 -24.65 33.02
C LYS A 226 -35.31 -25.24 31.83
N HIS A 227 -36.52 -25.76 32.02
CA HIS A 227 -37.36 -26.25 30.93
C HIS A 227 -37.85 -25.13 30.02
N ILE A 228 -38.17 -23.96 30.56
CA ILE A 228 -38.47 -22.75 29.76
C ILE A 228 -37.27 -22.37 28.91
N LEU A 229 -36.08 -22.40 29.50
CA LEU A 229 -34.84 -22.06 28.81
C LEU A 229 -34.51 -23.08 27.72
N ASP A 230 -34.72 -24.37 27.97
CA ASP A 230 -34.57 -25.44 26.97
C ASP A 230 -35.58 -25.30 25.83
N TRP A 231 -36.81 -24.83 26.11
CA TRP A 231 -37.78 -24.45 25.08
C TRP A 231 -37.30 -23.26 24.25
N LEU A 232 -36.92 -22.17 24.91
CA LEU A 232 -36.50 -20.93 24.24
C LEU A 232 -35.28 -21.17 23.36
N ARG A 233 -34.31 -21.97 23.82
CA ARG A 233 -33.09 -22.34 23.09
C ARG A 233 -33.35 -23.39 22.03
N PHE A 234 -33.82 -24.55 22.45
CA PHE A 234 -33.77 -25.78 21.68
C PHE A 234 -35.14 -26.19 21.13
N GLY A 235 -36.23 -25.59 21.63
CA GLY A 235 -37.58 -26.03 21.30
C GLY A 235 -37.93 -27.39 21.91
N ILE A 236 -37.21 -27.81 22.95
CA ILE A 236 -37.32 -29.13 23.56
C ILE A 236 -37.84 -28.98 24.99
N ILE A 237 -38.72 -29.88 25.41
CA ILE A 237 -39.11 -30.08 26.82
C ILE A 237 -39.00 -31.56 27.14
N ASP A 238 -38.34 -31.90 28.24
CA ASP A 238 -38.45 -33.23 28.84
C ASP A 238 -39.66 -33.24 29.79
N LEU A 239 -40.71 -33.96 29.41
CA LEU A 239 -42.00 -33.99 30.11
C LEU A 239 -42.03 -34.93 31.34
N LYS A 240 -40.91 -35.56 31.68
CA LYS A 240 -40.90 -36.69 32.63
C LYS A 240 -41.34 -36.34 34.05
N GLU A 241 -41.25 -35.09 34.53
CA GLU A 241 -41.56 -34.83 35.95
C GLU A 241 -42.42 -33.61 36.34
N MET A 242 -42.71 -32.59 35.52
CA MET A 242 -43.58 -31.47 36.00
C MET A 242 -44.37 -30.75 34.90
N LYS A 243 -45.52 -31.31 34.50
CA LYS A 243 -46.42 -30.66 33.52
C LYS A 243 -47.17 -29.45 34.09
N HIS A 244 -47.65 -29.53 35.33
CA HIS A 244 -48.50 -28.50 35.92
C HIS A 244 -47.73 -27.19 36.23
N GLY A 245 -46.60 -27.27 36.94
CA GLY A 245 -45.80 -26.08 37.26
C GLY A 245 -45.22 -25.37 36.02
N LEU A 246 -45.01 -26.10 34.92
CA LEU A 246 -44.55 -25.51 33.67
C LEU A 246 -45.66 -24.78 32.91
N VAL A 247 -46.90 -25.28 32.95
CA VAL A 247 -48.07 -24.58 32.36
C VAL A 247 -48.33 -23.25 33.08
N ASP A 248 -48.28 -23.25 34.41
CA ASP A 248 -48.45 -22.02 35.22
C ASP A 248 -47.35 -20.99 34.89
N ALA A 249 -46.11 -21.46 34.71
CA ALA A 249 -45.00 -20.60 34.32
C ALA A 249 -45.14 -20.08 32.87
N CYS A 250 -45.74 -20.83 31.95
CA CYS A 250 -46.01 -20.34 30.59
C CYS A 250 -46.95 -19.13 30.60
N GLN A 251 -48.00 -19.17 31.41
CA GLN A 251 -48.92 -18.05 31.58
C GLN A 251 -48.22 -16.85 32.21
N LEU A 252 -47.41 -17.08 33.25
CA LEU A 252 -46.65 -16.03 33.94
C LEU A 252 -45.69 -15.30 32.99
N PHE A 253 -44.98 -16.03 32.14
CA PHE A 253 -43.96 -15.49 31.24
C PHE A 253 -44.46 -15.21 29.81
N GLN A 254 -45.76 -15.32 29.56
CA GLN A 254 -46.40 -15.09 28.26
C GLN A 254 -45.83 -16.00 27.15
N LEU A 255 -45.50 -17.24 27.48
CA LEU A 255 -44.97 -18.28 26.57
C LEU A 255 -46.15 -19.00 25.89
N THR A 256 -46.83 -18.27 25.02
CA THR A 256 -48.12 -18.67 24.44
C THR A 256 -47.99 -19.91 23.56
N ASN A 257 -46.86 -20.08 22.87
CA ASN A 257 -46.66 -21.24 21.99
C ASN A 257 -46.26 -22.48 22.81
N LEU A 258 -45.50 -22.31 23.89
CA LEU A 258 -45.18 -23.36 24.84
C LEU A 258 -46.41 -23.89 25.56
N GLU A 259 -47.28 -22.99 26.03
CA GLU A 259 -48.53 -23.34 26.68
C GLU A 259 -49.41 -24.21 25.77
N LYS A 260 -49.56 -23.80 24.51
CA LYS A 260 -50.28 -24.56 23.49
C LYS A 260 -49.65 -25.94 23.26
N GLN A 261 -48.32 -26.04 23.23
CA GLN A 261 -47.61 -27.30 23.03
C GLN A 261 -47.81 -28.27 24.21
N LEU A 262 -47.76 -27.77 25.45
CA LEU A 262 -47.96 -28.56 26.67
C LEU A 262 -49.39 -29.07 26.80
N LEU A 263 -50.37 -28.25 26.42
CA LEU A 263 -51.79 -28.62 26.41
C LEU A 263 -52.10 -29.68 25.34
N ASN A 264 -51.46 -29.60 24.18
CA ASN A 264 -51.74 -30.50 23.06
C ASN A 264 -51.11 -31.90 23.16
N SER A 265 -50.24 -32.19 24.15
CA SER A 265 -49.77 -33.54 24.53
C SER A 265 -49.38 -34.51 23.38
N GLN A 266 -49.01 -34.01 22.22
CA GLN A 266 -48.45 -34.76 21.09
C GLN A 266 -47.58 -33.81 20.27
N LEU A 267 -46.33 -33.63 20.68
CA LEU A 267 -45.27 -33.20 19.79
C LEU A 267 -44.00 -33.89 20.28
N ASP A 268 -43.85 -35.16 19.91
CA ASP A 268 -42.52 -35.73 19.68
C ASP A 268 -41.79 -34.74 18.77
N LEU A 269 -40.63 -34.22 19.18
CA LEU A 269 -39.75 -33.56 18.22
C LEU A 269 -39.59 -34.52 17.05
N ILE A 270 -39.98 -34.06 15.89
CA ILE A 270 -40.10 -34.90 14.73
C ILE A 270 -38.68 -35.38 14.39
N ARG A 271 -38.36 -36.63 14.71
CA ARG A 271 -37.16 -37.26 14.16
C ARG A 271 -37.36 -37.30 12.66
N LEU A 272 -36.51 -36.61 11.92
CA LEU A 272 -36.66 -36.51 10.47
C LEU A 272 -36.54 -37.91 9.82
N SER A 273 -35.84 -38.85 10.49
CA SER A 273 -35.82 -40.28 10.18
C SER A 273 -37.18 -40.98 10.28
N ASN A 274 -38.07 -40.51 11.17
CA ASN A 274 -39.40 -41.09 11.39
C ASN A 274 -40.44 -40.55 10.41
N VAL A 275 -40.20 -39.37 9.82
CA VAL A 275 -41.07 -38.78 8.80
C VAL A 275 -40.94 -39.52 7.47
N PHE A 276 -39.76 -40.06 7.19
CA PHE A 276 -39.42 -40.69 5.92
C PHE A 276 -38.76 -42.04 6.18
N ALA A 277 -39.56 -43.02 6.64
CA ALA A 277 -39.11 -44.38 6.95
C ALA A 277 -38.76 -45.25 5.71
N GLY A 278 -38.37 -44.64 4.59
CA GLY A 278 -38.05 -45.40 3.38
C GLY A 278 -37.35 -44.59 2.29
N GLY A 279 -36.10 -44.95 2.01
CA GLY A 279 -35.44 -44.74 0.72
C GLY A 279 -34.73 -43.40 0.50
N ASP A 280 -33.62 -43.48 -0.24
CA ASP A 280 -32.82 -42.37 -0.80
C ASP A 280 -33.69 -41.30 -1.47
N LEU A 281 -34.10 -40.28 -0.71
CA LEU A 281 -34.87 -39.16 -1.24
C LEU A 281 -34.16 -37.85 -0.91
N SER A 282 -33.74 -37.16 -1.96
CA SER A 282 -33.42 -35.73 -1.92
C SER A 282 -34.64 -34.95 -1.41
N LEU A 283 -34.59 -34.45 -0.17
CA LEU A 283 -35.69 -33.70 0.44
C LEU A 283 -35.62 -32.24 0.05
N ASN A 284 -36.76 -31.60 -0.22
CA ASN A 284 -36.81 -30.14 -0.36
C ASN A 284 -37.30 -29.51 0.95
N LEU A 285 -36.35 -28.96 1.70
CA LEU A 285 -36.55 -28.31 3.00
C LEU A 285 -36.11 -26.84 2.96
N ASN A 286 -36.01 -26.22 1.77
CA ASN A 286 -35.55 -24.84 1.66
C ASN A 286 -36.36 -23.89 2.57
N GLY A 287 -35.66 -23.03 3.31
CA GLY A 287 -36.25 -22.05 4.22
C GLY A 287 -36.83 -22.63 5.51
N VAL A 288 -36.74 -23.95 5.73
CA VAL A 288 -37.28 -24.58 6.93
C VAL A 288 -36.40 -24.24 8.14
N ASN A 289 -37.05 -23.89 9.25
CA ASN A 289 -36.37 -23.79 10.54
C ASN A 289 -36.09 -25.21 11.06
N MET A 290 -34.86 -25.68 10.86
CA MET A 290 -34.45 -27.05 11.15
C MET A 290 -34.26 -27.28 12.65
N ARG A 291 -34.25 -26.21 13.48
CA ARG A 291 -34.17 -26.28 14.95
C ARG A 291 -35.34 -27.01 15.61
N ASN A 292 -36.41 -27.31 14.87
CA ASN A 292 -37.56 -28.07 15.37
C ASN A 292 -37.41 -29.59 15.16
N PHE A 293 -36.30 -30.06 14.57
CA PHE A 293 -36.08 -31.47 14.26
C PHE A 293 -34.89 -32.06 15.03
N LEU A 294 -34.97 -33.35 15.34
CA LEU A 294 -33.81 -34.11 15.84
C LEU A 294 -33.06 -34.69 14.64
N LEU A 295 -31.82 -34.22 14.43
CA LEU A 295 -31.06 -34.49 13.20
C LEU A 295 -29.74 -35.25 13.39
N GLN A 296 -29.32 -35.55 14.62
CA GLN A 296 -28.04 -36.27 14.82
C GLN A 296 -28.00 -37.57 14.01
N LYS A 297 -26.91 -37.75 13.24
CA LYS A 297 -26.70 -38.90 12.33
C LYS A 297 -27.78 -39.09 11.27
N THR A 298 -28.55 -38.05 10.95
CA THR A 298 -29.57 -38.12 9.89
C THR A 298 -28.92 -38.08 8.51
N ASN A 299 -29.46 -38.87 7.58
CA ASN A 299 -29.10 -38.79 6.17
C ASN A 299 -29.93 -37.69 5.48
N LEU A 300 -29.25 -36.65 5.01
CA LEU A 300 -29.81 -35.53 4.25
C LEU A 300 -29.12 -35.40 2.90
N GLU A 301 -28.55 -36.48 2.36
CA GLU A 301 -27.88 -36.51 1.05
C GLU A 301 -28.80 -36.00 -0.07
N ASN A 302 -28.24 -35.21 -0.98
CA ASN A 302 -28.88 -34.56 -2.12
C ASN A 302 -30.09 -33.67 -1.77
N SER A 303 -30.27 -33.30 -0.50
CA SER A 303 -31.42 -32.50 -0.07
C SER A 303 -31.23 -31.02 -0.41
N LYS A 304 -32.33 -30.33 -0.74
CA LYS A 304 -32.39 -28.87 -0.90
C LYS A 304 -32.66 -28.25 0.47
N LEU A 305 -31.64 -27.67 1.07
CA LEU A 305 -31.65 -27.10 2.42
C LEU A 305 -31.40 -25.59 2.41
N SER A 306 -31.41 -24.91 1.27
CA SER A 306 -31.06 -23.49 1.17
C SER A 306 -31.91 -22.64 2.10
N CYS A 307 -31.31 -21.64 2.74
CA CYS A 307 -31.94 -20.73 3.71
C CYS A 307 -32.49 -21.41 4.98
N CYS A 308 -32.05 -22.63 5.31
CA CYS A 308 -32.44 -23.29 6.56
C CYS A 308 -31.71 -22.72 7.78
N ASN A 309 -32.41 -22.70 8.92
CA ASN A 309 -31.81 -22.34 10.21
C ASN A 309 -31.47 -23.60 11.02
N PHE A 310 -30.18 -23.85 11.24
CA PHE A 310 -29.64 -24.91 12.09
C PHE A 310 -28.94 -24.38 13.35
N SER A 311 -28.96 -23.08 13.60
CA SER A 311 -28.15 -22.43 14.65
C SER A 311 -28.29 -23.10 16.02
N GLY A 312 -27.15 -23.31 16.69
CA GLY A 312 -27.04 -23.92 18.01
C GLY A 312 -27.35 -25.43 18.08
N MET A 313 -27.62 -26.10 16.95
CA MET A 313 -27.98 -27.51 16.96
C MET A 313 -26.79 -28.45 17.12
N ASN A 314 -27.04 -29.58 17.78
CA ASN A 314 -26.15 -30.75 17.73
C ASN A 314 -26.56 -31.63 16.55
N ILE A 315 -25.74 -31.61 15.49
CA ILE A 315 -25.97 -32.31 14.22
C ILE A 315 -24.75 -33.16 13.83
N ARG A 316 -24.15 -33.78 14.86
CA ARG A 316 -23.00 -34.67 14.70
C ARG A 316 -23.34 -35.86 13.81
N GLY A 317 -22.41 -36.19 12.93
CA GLY A 317 -22.51 -37.35 12.03
C GLY A 317 -23.58 -37.25 10.94
N CYS A 318 -24.17 -36.08 10.70
CA CYS A 318 -25.12 -35.88 9.60
C CYS A 318 -24.44 -36.08 8.24
N ASN A 319 -25.17 -36.68 7.29
CA ASN A 319 -24.73 -36.76 5.90
C ASN A 319 -25.43 -35.68 5.07
N PHE A 320 -24.69 -34.66 4.64
CA PHE A 320 -25.18 -33.58 3.77
C PHE A 320 -24.70 -33.72 2.33
N LYS A 321 -24.09 -34.86 1.96
CA LYS A 321 -23.45 -35.04 0.65
C LYS A 321 -24.36 -34.61 -0.50
N GLY A 322 -23.87 -33.77 -1.41
CA GLY A 322 -24.62 -33.29 -2.59
C GLY A 322 -25.74 -32.29 -2.30
N SER A 323 -25.94 -31.88 -1.05
CA SER A 323 -27.05 -30.99 -0.66
C SER A 323 -26.80 -29.52 -1.00
N THR A 324 -27.85 -28.79 -1.37
CA THR A 324 -27.77 -27.34 -1.57
C THR A 324 -28.03 -26.62 -0.26
N MET A 325 -27.07 -25.85 0.24
CA MET A 325 -27.13 -25.29 1.60
C MET A 325 -26.81 -23.79 1.61
N ARG A 326 -27.10 -23.09 0.51
CA ARG A 326 -26.85 -21.65 0.38
C ARG A 326 -27.74 -20.86 1.33
N GLY A 327 -27.18 -19.88 2.03
CA GLY A 327 -27.89 -19.02 2.97
C GLY A 327 -28.28 -19.68 4.30
N CYS A 328 -27.79 -20.89 4.60
CA CYS A 328 -28.08 -21.55 5.88
C CYS A 328 -27.35 -20.90 7.05
N ASP A 329 -27.92 -21.02 8.25
CA ASP A 329 -27.25 -20.66 9.50
C ASP A 329 -26.89 -21.89 10.32
N PHE A 330 -25.60 -22.18 10.44
CA PHE A 330 -24.98 -23.22 11.25
C PHE A 330 -24.14 -22.64 12.40
N SER A 331 -24.39 -21.38 12.78
CA SER A 331 -23.66 -20.77 13.89
C SER A 331 -23.82 -21.58 15.18
N ASN A 332 -22.74 -21.70 15.96
CA ASN A 332 -22.67 -22.45 17.20
C ASN A 332 -23.07 -23.95 17.09
N CYS A 333 -23.05 -24.54 15.89
CA CYS A 333 -23.39 -25.95 15.71
C CYS A 333 -22.25 -26.90 16.09
N ASP A 334 -22.63 -28.10 16.54
CA ASP A 334 -21.72 -29.23 16.60
C ASP A 334 -21.91 -30.13 15.36
N LEU A 335 -20.93 -30.05 14.45
CA LEU A 335 -20.90 -30.71 13.15
C LEU A 335 -19.81 -31.81 13.10
N ALA A 336 -19.39 -32.30 14.27
CA ALA A 336 -18.35 -33.32 14.29
C ALA A 336 -18.76 -34.59 13.54
N GLY A 337 -17.88 -35.10 12.69
CA GLY A 337 -18.12 -36.27 11.83
C GLY A 337 -19.13 -36.04 10.69
N ALA A 338 -19.59 -34.81 10.45
CA ALA A 338 -20.52 -34.54 9.36
C ALA A 338 -19.85 -34.65 7.98
N ASN A 339 -20.62 -35.08 6.99
CA ASN A 339 -20.17 -35.25 5.60
C ASN A 339 -20.74 -34.14 4.71
N PHE A 340 -19.86 -33.32 4.14
CA PHE A 340 -20.20 -32.18 3.28
C PHE A 340 -19.73 -32.35 1.82
N GLN A 341 -19.42 -33.57 1.38
CA GLN A 341 -18.95 -33.80 0.02
C GLN A 341 -19.92 -33.26 -1.04
N ASN A 342 -19.41 -32.52 -2.03
CA ASN A 342 -20.17 -31.95 -3.14
C ASN A 342 -21.33 -31.02 -2.70
N CYS A 343 -21.30 -30.45 -1.49
CA CYS A 343 -22.31 -29.48 -1.06
C CYS A 343 -22.10 -28.11 -1.73
N GLU A 344 -23.20 -27.44 -2.04
CA GLU A 344 -23.17 -26.02 -2.39
C GLU A 344 -23.25 -25.18 -1.11
N LEU A 345 -22.10 -24.70 -0.64
CA LEU A 345 -21.99 -23.92 0.59
C LEU A 345 -21.87 -22.41 0.31
N ASN A 346 -22.71 -21.64 1.00
CA ASN A 346 -22.59 -20.19 1.16
C ASN A 346 -23.37 -19.82 2.43
N SER A 347 -22.82 -20.19 3.59
CA SER A 347 -23.57 -20.35 4.84
C SER A 347 -22.80 -19.74 6.01
N ASN A 348 -23.49 -19.49 7.11
CA ASN A 348 -22.89 -19.01 8.35
C ASN A 348 -22.44 -20.19 9.24
N PHE A 349 -21.14 -20.31 9.49
CA PHE A 349 -20.53 -21.31 10.37
C PHE A 349 -19.78 -20.66 11.54
N LEU A 350 -20.19 -19.47 11.97
CA LEU A 350 -19.62 -18.78 13.12
C LEU A 350 -19.57 -19.70 14.35
N SER A 351 -18.38 -19.87 14.95
CA SER A 351 -18.17 -20.70 16.14
C SER A 351 -18.59 -22.18 16.01
N ALA A 352 -18.82 -22.69 14.79
CA ALA A 352 -19.17 -24.09 14.58
C ALA A 352 -17.96 -25.03 14.80
N CYS A 353 -18.24 -26.27 15.22
CA CYS A 353 -17.23 -27.31 15.46
C CYS A 353 -17.28 -28.40 14.39
N PHE A 354 -16.16 -28.66 13.72
CA PHE A 354 -16.05 -29.56 12.57
C PHE A 354 -15.08 -30.72 12.81
N SER A 355 -14.95 -31.20 14.04
CA SER A 355 -13.99 -32.26 14.33
C SER A 355 -14.30 -33.53 13.53
N ASN A 356 -13.31 -34.08 12.82
CA ASN A 356 -13.43 -35.28 11.97
C ASN A 356 -14.45 -35.15 10.81
N SER A 357 -14.76 -33.94 10.34
CA SER A 357 -15.66 -33.75 9.19
C SER A 357 -14.94 -33.93 7.84
N ASN A 358 -15.72 -34.20 6.80
CA ASN A 358 -15.21 -34.39 5.44
C ASN A 358 -15.78 -33.34 4.47
N PHE A 359 -14.88 -32.64 3.79
CA PHE A 359 -15.18 -31.69 2.73
C PHE A 359 -14.46 -32.14 1.45
N GLU A 360 -15.22 -32.48 0.41
CA GLU A 360 -14.70 -32.80 -0.92
C GLU A 360 -15.46 -32.03 -1.98
N ASN A 361 -14.77 -31.39 -2.94
CA ASN A 361 -15.40 -30.58 -3.99
C ASN A 361 -16.35 -29.49 -3.45
N VAL A 362 -15.96 -28.85 -2.35
CA VAL A 362 -16.76 -27.81 -1.68
C VAL A 362 -16.20 -26.43 -1.97
N ASN A 363 -17.10 -25.49 -2.28
CA ASN A 363 -16.74 -24.07 -2.39
C ASN A 363 -17.09 -23.31 -1.10
N PHE A 364 -16.09 -22.79 -0.43
CA PHE A 364 -16.20 -21.97 0.79
C PHE A 364 -16.20 -20.46 0.51
N THR A 365 -16.16 -20.01 -0.74
CA THR A 365 -16.27 -18.58 -1.07
C THR A 365 -17.53 -17.99 -0.42
N ASN A 366 -17.38 -16.84 0.24
CA ASN A 366 -18.44 -16.14 0.99
C ASN A 366 -19.00 -16.87 2.22
N THR A 367 -18.40 -17.98 2.67
CA THR A 367 -18.80 -18.64 3.92
C THR A 367 -18.25 -17.88 5.14
N ILE A 368 -19.08 -17.69 6.16
CA ILE A 368 -18.64 -17.07 7.42
C ILE A 368 -18.10 -18.17 8.32
N THR A 369 -16.81 -18.14 8.64
CA THR A 369 -16.14 -19.18 9.42
C THR A 369 -15.32 -18.58 10.58
N LYS A 370 -15.72 -17.41 11.09
CA LYS A 370 -15.05 -16.77 12.23
C LYS A 370 -15.23 -17.65 13.49
N LYS A 371 -14.20 -17.80 14.32
CA LYS A 371 -14.20 -18.64 15.55
C LYS A 371 -14.54 -20.13 15.35
N SER A 372 -14.70 -20.61 14.11
CA SER A 372 -14.98 -22.02 13.85
C SER A 372 -13.75 -22.87 14.17
N LYS A 373 -13.98 -24.11 14.63
CA LYS A 373 -12.94 -25.06 14.99
C LYS A 373 -12.94 -26.22 14.01
N PHE A 374 -11.80 -26.46 13.37
CA PHE A 374 -11.55 -27.63 12.52
C PHE A 374 -10.43 -28.47 13.14
N GLU A 375 -10.75 -29.71 13.48
CA GLU A 375 -9.82 -30.64 14.08
C GLU A 375 -9.92 -31.98 13.34
N ASN A 376 -8.81 -32.52 12.85
CA ASN A 376 -8.78 -33.76 12.04
C ASN A 376 -9.73 -33.71 10.82
N ALA A 377 -10.04 -32.51 10.32
CA ALA A 377 -10.93 -32.33 9.17
C ALA A 377 -10.17 -32.57 7.86
N LYS A 378 -10.86 -33.17 6.89
CA LYS A 378 -10.31 -33.42 5.55
C LYS A 378 -10.92 -32.45 4.55
N PHE A 379 -10.07 -31.78 3.78
CA PHE A 379 -10.44 -30.92 2.66
C PHE A 379 -9.80 -31.48 1.40
N THR A 380 -10.60 -31.75 0.37
CA THR A 380 -10.11 -32.29 -0.91
C THR A 380 -10.80 -31.57 -2.06
N LYS A 381 -10.03 -31.01 -3.02
CA LYS A 381 -10.58 -30.29 -4.17
C LYS A 381 -11.53 -29.13 -3.78
N CYS A 382 -11.28 -28.51 -2.63
CA CYS A 382 -12.10 -27.41 -2.11
C CYS A 382 -11.58 -26.06 -2.60
N LYS A 383 -12.49 -25.13 -2.90
CA LYS A 383 -12.16 -23.70 -3.05
C LYS A 383 -12.34 -23.01 -1.70
N ILE A 384 -11.26 -22.53 -1.11
CA ILE A 384 -11.19 -21.94 0.22
C ILE A 384 -10.76 -20.49 0.08
N GLN A 385 -11.74 -19.58 -0.07
CA GLN A 385 -11.51 -18.14 -0.11
C GLN A 385 -12.15 -17.50 1.12
N ILE A 386 -11.46 -17.57 2.26
CA ILE A 386 -11.98 -17.12 3.55
C ILE A 386 -10.97 -16.25 4.29
N HIS A 387 -11.46 -15.54 5.31
CA HIS A 387 -10.61 -14.81 6.23
C HIS A 387 -10.13 -15.74 7.36
N PHE A 388 -8.83 -15.97 7.42
CA PHE A 388 -8.17 -16.67 8.51
C PHE A 388 -7.73 -15.65 9.57
N THR A 389 -8.20 -15.82 10.81
CA THR A 389 -7.93 -14.93 11.94
C THR A 389 -7.37 -15.73 13.12
N LYS A 390 -6.76 -15.06 14.10
CA LYS A 390 -6.23 -15.68 15.34
C LYS A 390 -7.21 -16.57 16.12
N GLU A 391 -8.51 -16.33 15.97
CA GLU A 391 -9.55 -17.04 16.71
C GLU A 391 -9.96 -18.36 16.02
N LYS A 392 -9.51 -18.60 14.78
CA LYS A 392 -9.83 -19.80 14.01
C LYS A 392 -8.88 -20.93 14.40
N VAL A 393 -9.43 -22.07 14.80
CA VAL A 393 -8.64 -23.24 15.21
C VAL A 393 -8.54 -24.23 14.05
N LEU A 394 -7.32 -24.56 13.63
CA LEU A 394 -7.01 -25.59 12.63
C LEU A 394 -6.00 -26.57 13.23
N GLN A 395 -6.41 -27.81 13.49
CA GLN A 395 -5.56 -28.83 14.09
C GLN A 395 -5.62 -30.14 13.30
N ASN A 396 -4.46 -30.64 12.87
CA ASN A 396 -4.32 -31.92 12.14
C ASN A 396 -5.22 -32.04 10.89
N CYS A 397 -5.46 -30.91 10.22
CA CYS A 397 -6.24 -30.85 9.01
C CYS A 397 -5.41 -31.28 7.79
N LYS A 398 -6.07 -31.93 6.83
CA LYS A 398 -5.46 -32.32 5.55
C LYS A 398 -6.10 -31.52 4.43
N PHE A 399 -5.28 -30.80 3.66
CA PHE A 399 -5.69 -30.08 2.46
C PHE A 399 -5.05 -30.74 1.25
N ILE A 400 -5.88 -31.23 0.33
CA ILE A 400 -5.44 -31.96 -0.86
C ILE A 400 -6.11 -31.34 -2.09
N GLU A 401 -5.34 -30.86 -3.06
CA GLU A 401 -5.87 -30.25 -4.30
C GLU A 401 -6.79 -29.05 -4.03
N CYS A 402 -6.58 -28.32 -2.92
CA CYS A 402 -7.40 -27.16 -2.55
C CYS A 402 -6.90 -25.86 -3.20
N ASP A 403 -7.83 -24.98 -3.55
CA ASP A 403 -7.57 -23.64 -4.06
C ASP A 403 -7.81 -22.61 -2.95
N PHE A 404 -6.77 -21.90 -2.51
CA PHE A 404 -6.84 -20.85 -1.49
C PHE A 404 -6.83 -19.42 -2.07
N ASN A 405 -6.92 -19.27 -3.39
CA ASN A 405 -6.72 -17.99 -4.06
C ASN A 405 -7.65 -16.89 -3.52
N GLY A 406 -7.07 -15.72 -3.24
CA GLY A 406 -7.81 -14.57 -2.71
C GLY A 406 -8.20 -14.68 -1.23
N SER A 407 -7.70 -15.68 -0.48
CA SER A 407 -7.81 -15.73 0.98
C SER A 407 -7.00 -14.62 1.66
N ILE A 408 -7.50 -14.18 2.82
CA ILE A 408 -6.85 -13.16 3.67
C ILE A 408 -6.32 -13.85 4.93
N PHE A 409 -5.07 -13.57 5.30
CA PHE A 409 -4.44 -14.08 6.51
C PHE A 409 -4.04 -12.91 7.42
N GLU A 410 -4.82 -12.61 8.45
CA GLU A 410 -4.63 -11.45 9.33
C GLU A 410 -4.37 -11.84 10.79
N GLU A 411 -3.28 -11.33 11.37
CA GLU A 411 -2.88 -11.52 12.77
C GLU A 411 -2.88 -12.98 13.25
N ILE A 412 -2.74 -13.93 12.34
CA ILE A 412 -2.64 -15.33 12.70
C ILE A 412 -1.29 -15.52 13.36
N ASP A 413 -1.30 -15.74 14.66
CA ASP A 413 -0.16 -16.37 15.32
C ASP A 413 -0.17 -17.83 14.91
N PHE A 414 0.66 -18.15 13.92
CA PHE A 414 0.86 -19.52 13.49
C PHE A 414 1.36 -20.39 14.66
N LYS A 415 1.84 -19.87 15.80
CA LYS A 415 2.06 -20.65 17.03
C LYS A 415 0.79 -21.35 17.54
N ILE A 416 -0.41 -20.77 17.38
CA ILE A 416 -1.67 -21.37 17.87
C ILE A 416 -2.20 -22.43 16.87
N ILE A 417 -1.85 -22.30 15.59
CA ILE A 417 -2.12 -23.32 14.58
C ILE A 417 -1.02 -24.40 14.57
N LEU A 418 0.23 -24.12 14.98
CA LEU A 418 1.42 -24.95 14.70
C LEU A 418 2.20 -25.45 15.93
N HIS A 419 1.96 -24.95 17.15
CA HIS A 419 2.43 -25.71 18.32
C HIS A 419 1.59 -26.99 18.38
N SER A 420 2.19 -28.11 17.95
CA SER A 420 1.71 -29.50 18.01
C SER A 420 0.83 -30.06 16.87
N THR A 421 0.73 -29.42 15.70
CA THR A 421 -0.15 -29.92 14.62
C THR A 421 0.60 -30.41 13.37
N ASN A 422 0.16 -31.55 12.83
CA ASN A 422 0.67 -32.13 11.58
C ASN A 422 -0.24 -31.73 10.39
N ASN A 423 -0.40 -30.43 10.16
CA ASN A 423 -1.17 -29.94 9.01
C ASN A 423 -0.40 -30.19 7.71
N SER A 424 -1.08 -30.67 6.66
CA SER A 424 -0.45 -30.95 5.35
C SER A 424 -1.21 -30.28 4.19
N PHE A 425 -0.44 -29.69 3.28
CA PHE A 425 -0.92 -29.07 2.05
C PHE A 425 -0.30 -29.78 0.86
N ASN A 426 -1.09 -30.58 0.14
CA ASN A 426 -0.63 -31.36 -0.99
C ASN A 426 -1.37 -30.92 -2.26
N ASN A 427 -0.65 -30.60 -3.33
CA ASN A 427 -1.21 -30.14 -4.60
C ASN A 427 -2.12 -28.88 -4.47
N CYS A 428 -1.89 -28.04 -3.46
CA CYS A 428 -2.73 -26.86 -3.23
C CYS A 428 -2.24 -25.65 -4.03
N THR A 429 -3.17 -24.76 -4.40
CA THR A 429 -2.83 -23.48 -5.05
C THR A 429 -3.09 -22.33 -4.07
N ILE A 430 -2.08 -21.48 -3.85
CA ILE A 430 -2.14 -20.30 -2.99
C ILE A 430 -1.54 -19.13 -3.78
N LYS A 431 -2.35 -18.47 -4.59
CA LYS A 431 -1.99 -17.30 -5.41
C LYS A 431 -2.88 -16.10 -5.07
N ASN A 432 -2.36 -14.87 -5.23
CA ASN A 432 -3.10 -13.64 -4.94
C ASN A 432 -3.72 -13.59 -3.53
N SER A 433 -3.09 -14.24 -2.54
CA SER A 433 -3.52 -14.23 -1.14
C SER A 433 -2.75 -13.15 -0.36
N ASP A 434 -3.41 -12.44 0.55
CA ASP A 434 -2.75 -11.41 1.36
C ASP A 434 -2.04 -12.04 2.57
N LEU A 435 -0.71 -12.10 2.50
CA LEU A 435 0.18 -12.64 3.52
C LEU A 435 1.00 -11.55 4.25
N ARG A 436 0.71 -10.27 3.98
CA ARG A 436 1.52 -9.13 4.47
C ARG A 436 1.43 -8.95 5.98
N ASN A 437 0.33 -9.36 6.61
CA ASN A 437 0.10 -9.21 8.05
C ASN A 437 0.56 -10.39 8.91
N LEU A 438 1.34 -11.33 8.35
CA LEU A 438 2.00 -12.37 9.14
C LEU A 438 3.13 -11.75 9.97
N LYS A 439 2.96 -11.76 11.31
CA LYS A 439 3.83 -11.07 12.28
C LYS A 439 5.15 -11.79 12.56
N ASP A 440 5.25 -13.10 12.34
CA ASP A 440 6.47 -13.87 12.57
C ASP A 440 6.42 -15.21 11.81
N LEU A 441 7.41 -15.44 10.94
CA LEU A 441 7.53 -16.65 10.11
C LEU A 441 8.68 -17.57 10.61
N SER A 442 9.26 -17.27 11.77
CA SER A 442 10.43 -17.97 12.32
C SER A 442 10.12 -19.33 12.99
N ASN A 443 8.84 -19.72 13.08
CA ASN A 443 8.40 -20.90 13.86
C ASN A 443 7.37 -21.78 13.15
N PHE A 444 7.55 -22.07 11.85
CA PHE A 444 6.71 -23.03 11.12
C PHE A 444 7.15 -24.48 11.31
N ASN A 445 7.21 -24.99 12.54
CA ASN A 445 7.54 -26.40 12.74
C ASN A 445 6.42 -27.31 12.21
N GLY A 446 6.75 -28.21 11.27
CA GLY A 446 5.88 -29.31 10.84
C GLY A 446 4.98 -29.07 9.62
N LEU A 447 5.06 -27.90 8.96
CA LEU A 447 4.34 -27.66 7.72
C LEU A 447 5.03 -28.29 6.51
N LYS A 448 4.24 -29.01 5.72
CA LYS A 448 4.66 -29.59 4.44
C LYS A 448 3.82 -29.03 3.29
N PHE A 449 4.50 -28.45 2.32
CA PHE A 449 3.97 -28.09 1.00
C PHE A 449 4.58 -29.03 -0.04
N ASP A 450 3.75 -29.90 -0.64
CA ASP A 450 4.16 -30.78 -1.73
C ASP A 450 3.38 -30.44 -3.00
N ARG A 451 4.10 -30.16 -4.10
CA ARG A 451 3.52 -29.82 -5.41
C ARG A 451 2.52 -28.65 -5.38
N CYS A 452 2.73 -27.72 -4.46
CA CYS A 452 1.88 -26.53 -4.33
C CYS A 452 2.33 -25.41 -5.27
N LEU A 453 1.38 -24.63 -5.78
CA LEU A 453 1.65 -23.39 -6.51
C LEU A 453 1.52 -22.21 -5.54
N PHE A 454 2.64 -21.55 -5.23
CA PHE A 454 2.69 -20.47 -4.24
C PHE A 454 3.10 -19.16 -4.89
N ASP A 455 2.40 -18.07 -4.56
CA ASP A 455 2.76 -16.71 -4.94
C ASP A 455 3.49 -16.01 -3.78
N PHE A 456 4.77 -15.71 -3.97
CA PHE A 456 5.62 -15.08 -2.96
C PHE A 456 5.58 -13.54 -3.04
N ASN A 457 4.84 -12.98 -3.99
CA ASN A 457 4.72 -11.53 -4.14
C ASN A 457 4.14 -10.89 -2.86
N GLY A 458 4.85 -9.90 -2.31
CA GLY A 458 4.47 -9.23 -1.06
C GLY A 458 5.03 -9.84 0.23
N LEU A 459 5.89 -10.87 0.13
CA LEU A 459 6.66 -11.42 1.26
C LEU A 459 8.10 -10.87 1.35
N SER A 460 8.45 -9.84 0.57
CA SER A 460 9.78 -9.23 0.60
C SER A 460 10.15 -8.79 2.03
N ASN A 461 11.41 -9.03 2.40
CA ASN A 461 11.98 -8.78 3.74
C ASN A 461 11.39 -9.62 4.89
N LYS A 462 10.76 -10.76 4.61
CA LYS A 462 10.30 -11.70 5.64
C LYS A 462 11.21 -12.92 5.82
N HIS A 463 11.26 -13.43 7.05
CA HIS A 463 12.12 -14.55 7.47
C HIS A 463 11.33 -15.85 7.62
N ILE A 464 11.38 -16.71 6.62
CA ILE A 464 10.70 -18.02 6.58
C ILE A 464 11.61 -19.08 7.20
N ALA A 465 11.16 -19.78 8.26
CA ALA A 465 11.96 -20.84 8.86
C ALA A 465 11.23 -22.17 9.12
N ASN A 466 11.98 -23.29 9.05
CA ASN A 466 11.55 -24.67 9.37
C ASN A 466 10.43 -25.27 8.50
N ILE A 467 10.25 -24.80 7.26
CA ILE A 467 9.23 -25.33 6.33
C ILE A 467 9.83 -26.39 5.39
N GLN A 468 9.05 -27.44 5.09
CA GLN A 468 9.37 -28.37 4.01
C GLN A 468 8.61 -28.02 2.73
N PHE A 469 9.36 -27.72 1.68
CA PHE A 469 8.91 -27.48 0.32
C PHE A 469 9.42 -28.61 -0.59
N ASP A 470 8.51 -29.43 -1.08
CA ASP A 470 8.83 -30.53 -2.00
C ASP A 470 8.13 -30.30 -3.35
N ASN A 471 8.87 -30.45 -4.46
CA ASN A 471 8.33 -30.45 -5.82
C ASN A 471 7.58 -29.15 -6.21
N ILE A 472 8.12 -27.98 -5.85
CA ILE A 472 7.48 -26.67 -6.08
C ILE A 472 8.04 -25.98 -7.32
N ASP A 473 7.17 -25.27 -8.05
CA ASP A 473 7.54 -24.42 -9.17
C ASP A 473 7.60 -22.93 -8.76
N LEU A 474 8.79 -22.34 -8.83
CA LEU A 474 9.09 -20.96 -8.50
C LEU A 474 9.56 -20.16 -9.74
N GLN A 475 9.42 -20.70 -10.96
CA GLN A 475 9.99 -20.12 -12.18
C GLN A 475 9.51 -18.70 -12.50
N SER A 476 8.36 -18.29 -11.98
CA SER A 476 7.72 -16.99 -12.25
C SER A 476 7.59 -16.09 -11.00
N GLN A 477 8.37 -16.35 -9.94
CA GLN A 477 8.22 -15.70 -8.63
C GLN A 477 9.38 -14.74 -8.32
N ASP A 478 9.08 -13.55 -7.78
CA ASP A 478 10.09 -12.66 -7.19
C ASP A 478 10.35 -13.08 -5.74
N LEU A 479 11.56 -13.56 -5.47
CA LEU A 479 11.99 -14.03 -4.16
C LEU A 479 12.93 -13.04 -3.46
N SER A 480 13.08 -11.82 -4.00
CA SER A 480 14.01 -10.84 -3.47
C SER A 480 13.67 -10.43 -2.02
N GLY A 481 14.70 -10.42 -1.17
CA GLY A 481 14.58 -10.07 0.25
C GLY A 481 13.93 -11.12 1.16
N ILE A 482 13.56 -12.30 0.66
CA ILE A 482 13.03 -13.39 1.50
C ILE A 482 14.20 -14.19 2.09
N ILE A 483 14.23 -14.37 3.41
CA ILE A 483 15.23 -15.21 4.09
C ILE A 483 14.61 -16.59 4.34
N PHE A 484 15.28 -17.66 3.91
CA PHE A 484 14.92 -19.04 4.22
C PHE A 484 15.90 -19.64 5.24
N ASP A 485 15.44 -19.91 6.47
CA ASP A 485 16.25 -20.48 7.55
C ASP A 485 15.79 -21.91 7.89
N LYS A 486 16.69 -22.91 7.85
CA LYS A 486 16.37 -24.33 8.13
C LYS A 486 15.18 -24.89 7.34
N CYS A 487 14.87 -24.32 6.17
CA CYS A 487 13.86 -24.85 5.27
C CYS A 487 14.44 -26.02 4.45
N SER A 488 13.64 -27.07 4.24
CA SER A 488 13.97 -28.16 3.33
C SER A 488 13.39 -27.84 1.95
N LEU A 489 14.24 -27.75 0.93
CA LEU A 489 13.86 -27.48 -0.45
C LEU A 489 14.27 -28.67 -1.31
N THR A 490 13.31 -29.47 -1.79
CA THR A 490 13.59 -30.62 -2.66
C THR A 490 12.84 -30.49 -3.99
N ASN A 491 13.50 -30.83 -5.10
CA ASN A 491 12.92 -30.81 -6.46
C ASN A 491 12.23 -29.48 -6.85
N ILE A 492 12.88 -28.34 -6.58
CA ILE A 492 12.36 -27.02 -6.91
C ILE A 492 12.71 -26.66 -8.37
N LYS A 493 11.73 -26.21 -9.16
CA LYS A 493 11.94 -25.62 -10.49
C LYS A 493 12.04 -24.10 -10.37
N THR A 494 13.08 -23.47 -10.92
CA THR A 494 13.23 -21.99 -10.92
C THR A 494 13.92 -21.51 -12.20
N ASN A 495 13.62 -20.28 -12.62
CA ASN A 495 14.29 -19.55 -13.71
C ASN A 495 15.12 -18.36 -13.17
N VAL A 496 15.13 -18.18 -11.84
CA VAL A 496 15.83 -17.11 -11.15
C VAL A 496 17.15 -17.68 -10.63
N TYR A 497 18.27 -17.01 -10.92
CA TYR A 497 19.53 -17.26 -10.23
C TYR A 497 19.26 -17.13 -8.74
N PHE A 498 19.37 -18.23 -7.99
CA PHE A 498 19.32 -18.14 -6.55
C PHE A 498 20.49 -17.27 -6.09
N GLY A 499 20.18 -16.05 -5.66
CA GLY A 499 21.17 -15.14 -5.14
C GLY A 499 21.89 -15.74 -3.93
N LEU A 500 22.87 -15.00 -3.42
CA LEU A 500 23.58 -15.33 -2.19
C LEU A 500 22.68 -15.06 -0.96
N VAL A 501 21.54 -15.76 -0.87
CA VAL A 501 20.45 -15.50 0.12
C VAL A 501 20.93 -15.61 1.57
N SER A 502 21.95 -16.45 1.82
CA SER A 502 22.56 -16.58 3.14
C SER A 502 23.72 -15.61 3.37
N SER A 503 24.03 -14.68 2.47
CA SER A 503 25.11 -13.71 2.66
C SER A 503 24.66 -12.54 3.53
N ILE A 504 25.31 -12.31 4.66
CA ILE A 504 25.03 -11.10 5.45
C ILE A 504 25.68 -9.86 4.85
N ILE A 505 26.77 -10.02 4.08
CA ILE A 505 27.45 -8.90 3.42
C ILE A 505 26.60 -8.38 2.26
N ILE A 506 26.16 -9.26 1.35
CA ILE A 506 25.39 -8.86 0.16
C ILE A 506 23.98 -8.38 0.54
N ASN A 507 23.44 -8.82 1.68
CA ASN A 507 22.15 -8.31 2.18
C ASN A 507 22.21 -6.83 2.60
N GLU A 508 23.40 -6.23 2.76
CA GLU A 508 23.54 -4.77 2.94
C GLU A 508 23.56 -4.00 1.60
N CYS A 509 23.57 -4.72 0.47
CA CYS A 509 23.59 -4.18 -0.89
C CYS A 509 22.22 -4.35 -1.59
N ASP A 510 22.08 -3.74 -2.77
CA ASP A 510 20.89 -3.92 -3.62
C ASP A 510 20.84 -5.35 -4.20
N CYS A 511 19.63 -5.88 -4.40
CA CYS A 511 19.40 -7.24 -4.90
C CYS A 511 20.03 -7.53 -6.27
N SER A 512 20.30 -6.48 -7.07
CA SER A 512 20.95 -6.59 -8.39
C SER A 512 22.40 -7.10 -8.31
N VAL A 513 23.11 -6.85 -7.21
CA VAL A 513 24.51 -7.29 -7.05
C VAL A 513 24.59 -8.82 -6.95
N SER A 514 23.62 -9.42 -6.27
CA SER A 514 23.54 -10.86 -6.05
C SER A 514 23.34 -11.63 -7.37
N SER A 515 22.47 -11.12 -8.25
CA SER A 515 22.24 -11.71 -9.56
C SER A 515 23.42 -11.51 -10.50
N GLU A 516 24.06 -10.33 -10.47
CA GLU A 516 25.24 -10.03 -11.27
C GLU A 516 26.45 -10.90 -10.87
N LEU A 517 26.69 -11.15 -9.58
CA LEU A 517 27.73 -12.08 -9.13
C LEU A 517 27.45 -13.52 -9.57
N CYS A 518 26.20 -13.97 -9.47
CA CYS A 518 25.83 -15.34 -9.86
C CYS A 518 25.95 -15.56 -11.39
N SER A 519 25.64 -14.55 -12.21
CA SER A 519 25.79 -14.65 -13.67
C SER A 519 27.25 -14.82 -14.09
N HIS A 520 28.17 -14.11 -13.43
CA HIS A 520 29.61 -14.21 -13.72
C HIS A 520 30.25 -15.54 -13.29
N THR A 521 29.59 -16.33 -12.43
CA THR A 521 30.09 -17.62 -11.95
C THR A 521 29.46 -18.82 -12.66
N CYS A 522 28.48 -18.59 -13.54
CA CYS A 522 27.68 -19.60 -14.23
C CYS A 522 27.00 -20.61 -13.27
N SER A 523 26.56 -20.14 -12.09
CA SER A 523 25.88 -20.99 -11.10
C SER A 523 24.44 -21.32 -11.52
N ILE A 524 24.07 -22.60 -11.47
CA ILE A 524 22.71 -23.09 -11.81
C ILE A 524 21.92 -23.52 -10.56
N ALA A 525 22.58 -23.60 -9.41
CA ALA A 525 22.00 -23.98 -8.12
C ALA A 525 22.27 -22.91 -7.05
N ILE A 526 21.55 -22.99 -5.93
CA ILE A 526 21.75 -22.13 -4.75
C ILE A 526 23.21 -22.26 -4.28
N PRO A 527 23.99 -21.16 -4.26
CA PRO A 527 25.32 -21.18 -3.66
C PRO A 527 25.28 -21.62 -2.19
N GLN A 528 26.03 -22.66 -1.83
CA GLN A 528 26.04 -23.18 -0.46
C GLN A 528 27.08 -22.45 0.37
N LEU A 529 26.69 -21.79 1.46
CA LEU A 529 27.62 -21.15 2.40
C LEU A 529 28.47 -22.19 3.14
N LEU A 530 29.76 -22.24 2.83
CA LEU A 530 30.74 -23.13 3.45
C LEU A 530 31.30 -22.54 4.75
N TYR A 531 31.71 -21.28 4.70
CA TYR A 531 32.46 -20.62 5.78
C TYR A 531 32.00 -19.18 5.96
N ARG A 532 31.84 -18.75 7.22
CA ARG A 532 31.60 -17.37 7.61
C ARG A 532 32.51 -17.01 8.79
N GLY A 533 33.24 -15.90 8.70
CA GLY A 533 34.19 -15.46 9.72
C GLY A 533 33.55 -15.27 11.10
N THR A 534 32.42 -14.58 11.19
CA THR A 534 31.72 -14.39 12.48
C THR A 534 31.09 -15.67 13.06
N ARG A 535 30.77 -16.66 12.21
CA ARG A 535 30.17 -17.94 12.62
C ARG A 535 31.24 -18.97 13.03
N ASP A 536 32.28 -19.08 12.22
CA ASP A 536 33.26 -20.16 12.26
C ASP A 536 34.62 -19.70 12.83
N GLY A 537 34.84 -18.38 12.98
CA GLY A 537 36.06 -17.76 13.48
C GLY A 537 37.14 -17.56 12.40
N PHE A 538 37.88 -16.45 12.47
CA PHE A 538 38.80 -15.96 11.44
C PHE A 538 40.17 -16.69 11.32
N HIS A 539 40.24 -17.97 11.71
CA HIS A 539 41.49 -18.75 11.68
C HIS A 539 41.59 -19.60 10.40
N SER A 540 42.78 -19.63 9.78
CA SER A 540 43.06 -20.44 8.58
C SER A 540 42.68 -21.92 8.76
N LYS A 541 42.92 -22.49 9.96
CA LYS A 541 42.50 -23.86 10.30
C LYS A 541 41.00 -24.12 10.09
N HIS A 542 40.14 -23.17 10.46
CA HIS A 542 38.70 -23.31 10.34
C HIS A 542 38.25 -23.17 8.89
N PHE A 543 38.83 -22.22 8.16
CA PHE A 543 38.62 -22.08 6.73
C PHE A 543 38.95 -23.39 5.99
N HIS A 544 40.15 -23.93 6.18
CA HIS A 544 40.58 -25.15 5.50
C HIS A 544 39.74 -26.38 5.88
N SER A 545 39.28 -26.48 7.13
CA SER A 545 38.38 -27.57 7.55
C SER A 545 37.02 -27.60 6.82
N LYS A 546 36.60 -26.46 6.25
CA LYS A 546 35.29 -26.27 5.61
C LYS A 546 35.38 -26.10 4.09
N CYS A 547 36.45 -25.48 3.60
CA CYS A 547 36.56 -25.04 2.21
C CYS A 547 37.48 -25.90 1.35
N ASP A 548 38.38 -26.69 1.95
CA ASP A 548 39.25 -27.58 1.19
C ASP A 548 38.42 -28.64 0.43
N LEU A 549 38.81 -28.90 -0.82
CA LEU A 549 38.22 -29.91 -1.70
C LEU A 549 36.71 -29.72 -2.01
N GLN A 550 36.14 -28.54 -1.77
CA GLN A 550 34.70 -28.30 -2.00
C GLN A 550 34.31 -28.00 -3.45
N GLY A 551 35.28 -27.73 -4.34
CA GLY A 551 35.02 -27.31 -5.72
C GLY A 551 35.15 -25.80 -5.92
N PRO A 552 34.50 -25.24 -6.96
CA PRO A 552 34.46 -23.81 -7.22
C PRO A 552 33.94 -23.02 -6.02
N THR A 553 34.56 -21.88 -5.71
CA THR A 553 34.14 -21.03 -4.59
C THR A 553 34.10 -19.55 -4.95
N LEU A 554 33.10 -18.86 -4.40
CA LEU A 554 32.98 -17.41 -4.39
C LEU A 554 33.26 -16.90 -2.97
N THR A 555 34.26 -16.03 -2.84
CA THR A 555 34.66 -15.41 -1.57
C THR A 555 34.24 -13.95 -1.56
N ILE A 556 33.58 -13.51 -0.49
CA ILE A 556 33.07 -12.14 -0.30
C ILE A 556 33.61 -11.61 1.03
N ILE A 557 34.13 -10.39 1.02
CA ILE A 557 34.90 -9.82 2.13
C ILE A 557 34.45 -8.39 2.38
N LYS A 558 34.33 -8.03 3.65
CA LYS A 558 34.11 -6.65 4.11
C LYS A 558 35.28 -6.19 4.97
N SER A 559 35.90 -5.07 4.61
CA SER A 559 36.99 -4.45 5.40
C SER A 559 36.45 -3.75 6.65
N ALA A 560 37.14 -3.88 7.78
CA ALA A 560 36.66 -3.37 9.06
C ALA A 560 36.72 -1.85 9.19
N LYS A 561 37.79 -1.22 8.69
CA LYS A 561 38.02 0.22 8.86
C LYS A 561 37.31 1.06 7.79
N HIS A 562 37.27 0.57 6.55
CA HIS A 562 36.82 1.35 5.40
C HIS A 562 35.47 0.88 4.82
N ASN A 563 34.86 -0.17 5.40
CA ASN A 563 33.59 -0.76 4.96
C ASN A 563 33.52 -1.07 3.46
N GLN A 564 34.66 -1.27 2.81
CA GLN A 564 34.74 -1.70 1.41
C GLN A 564 34.34 -3.16 1.30
N ILE A 565 33.56 -3.48 0.27
CA ILE A 565 33.13 -4.83 -0.07
C ILE A 565 33.80 -5.27 -1.37
N PHE A 566 34.48 -6.40 -1.32
CA PHE A 566 35.26 -6.95 -2.44
C PHE A 566 35.40 -8.45 -2.27
N GLY A 567 35.98 -9.12 -3.25
CA GLY A 567 36.16 -10.55 -3.18
C GLY A 567 36.72 -11.13 -4.45
N ALA A 568 36.63 -12.44 -4.57
CA ALA A 568 37.13 -13.15 -5.73
C ALA A 568 36.43 -14.49 -5.92
N PHE A 569 36.50 -14.99 -7.14
CA PHE A 569 36.00 -16.30 -7.55
C PHE A 569 37.15 -17.17 -8.04
N THR A 570 37.06 -18.48 -7.78
CA THR A 570 37.91 -19.50 -8.42
C THR A 570 37.11 -20.76 -8.71
N SER A 571 37.36 -21.39 -9.86
CA SER A 571 36.86 -22.73 -10.20
C SER A 571 37.67 -23.86 -9.55
N ARG A 572 38.83 -23.54 -8.99
CA ARG A 572 39.73 -24.50 -8.36
C ARG A 572 39.34 -24.74 -6.91
N SER A 573 39.57 -25.96 -6.43
CA SER A 573 39.41 -26.28 -5.01
C SER A 573 40.61 -25.82 -4.19
N TRP A 574 40.33 -25.29 -3.01
CA TRP A 574 41.34 -25.04 -1.98
C TRP A 574 41.98 -26.34 -1.47
N LYS A 575 43.23 -26.24 -1.03
CA LYS A 575 43.99 -27.31 -0.37
C LYS A 575 44.99 -26.71 0.62
N SER A 576 45.33 -27.51 1.62
CA SER A 576 46.37 -27.23 2.62
C SER A 576 47.66 -28.02 2.33
N PRO A 577 48.58 -27.54 1.47
CA PRO A 577 49.82 -28.26 1.16
C PRO A 577 50.74 -28.37 2.39
N HIS A 578 51.59 -29.41 2.40
CA HIS A 578 52.55 -29.60 3.49
C HIS A 578 53.64 -28.51 3.50
N SER A 579 54.00 -28.00 2.32
CA SER A 579 54.98 -26.92 2.11
C SER A 579 54.55 -25.60 2.79
N LEU A 580 55.52 -24.88 3.34
CA LEU A 580 55.31 -23.57 3.96
C LEU A 580 55.32 -22.41 2.96
N LEU A 581 55.85 -22.62 1.75
CA LEU A 581 56.10 -21.54 0.77
C LEU A 581 54.88 -21.19 -0.08
N GLY A 582 53.76 -21.91 0.07
CA GLY A 582 52.59 -21.78 -0.78
C GLY A 582 52.80 -22.35 -2.19
N GLU A 583 51.72 -22.77 -2.85
CA GLU A 583 51.76 -23.33 -4.21
C GLU A 583 50.79 -22.57 -5.11
N TYR A 584 51.29 -21.97 -6.20
CA TYR A 584 50.45 -21.29 -7.18
C TYR A 584 49.73 -22.30 -8.07
N VAL A 585 48.45 -22.04 -8.33
CA VAL A 585 47.60 -22.85 -9.18
C VAL A 585 46.96 -21.98 -10.24
N SER A 586 46.99 -22.48 -11.48
CA SER A 586 46.35 -21.82 -12.60
C SER A 586 44.83 -22.02 -12.58
N ASP A 587 44.10 -20.96 -12.94
CA ASP A 587 42.65 -20.96 -13.14
C ASP A 587 42.30 -19.98 -14.25
N GLU A 588 41.63 -20.43 -15.30
CA GLU A 588 41.24 -19.55 -16.40
C GLU A 588 40.01 -18.70 -16.11
N SER A 589 39.21 -19.12 -15.13
CA SER A 589 37.91 -18.52 -14.81
C SER A 589 37.95 -17.63 -13.58
N ALA A 590 39.07 -17.61 -12.85
CA ALA A 590 39.20 -16.80 -11.65
C ALA A 590 39.20 -15.30 -11.98
N PHE A 591 38.62 -14.52 -11.08
CA PHE A 591 38.54 -13.06 -11.18
C PHE A 591 38.46 -12.44 -9.79
N ILE A 592 38.92 -11.20 -9.68
CA ILE A 592 38.70 -10.34 -8.51
C ILE A 592 37.53 -9.40 -8.82
N PHE A 593 36.77 -9.03 -7.81
CA PHE A 593 35.72 -8.03 -7.94
C PHE A 593 35.68 -7.06 -6.76
N LYS A 594 35.11 -5.88 -7.02
CA LYS A 594 34.79 -4.88 -6.00
C LYS A 594 33.34 -4.44 -6.16
N ILE A 595 32.65 -4.23 -5.04
CA ILE A 595 31.29 -3.68 -5.02
C ILE A 595 31.40 -2.21 -4.62
N VAL A 596 30.94 -1.33 -5.51
CA VAL A 596 31.06 0.11 -5.36
C VAL A 596 29.65 0.72 -5.33
N LYS A 597 29.49 1.78 -4.55
CA LYS A 597 28.25 2.53 -4.44
C LYS A 597 28.39 3.82 -5.25
N ASP A 598 27.48 4.04 -6.21
CA ASP A 598 27.50 5.25 -7.03
C ASP A 598 26.88 6.46 -6.29
N PHE A 599 26.92 7.64 -6.92
CA PHE A 599 26.36 8.87 -6.37
C PHE A 599 24.84 8.85 -6.19
N SER A 600 24.14 7.96 -6.91
CA SER A 600 22.69 7.75 -6.76
C SER A 600 22.37 6.83 -5.57
N GLY A 601 23.39 6.24 -4.95
CA GLY A 601 23.26 5.30 -3.85
C GLY A 601 23.05 3.85 -4.30
N LYS A 602 23.17 3.57 -5.61
CA LYS A 602 23.01 2.23 -6.18
C LYS A 602 24.34 1.48 -6.18
N TYR A 603 24.30 0.20 -5.85
CA TYR A 603 25.48 -0.67 -5.87
C TYR A 603 25.74 -1.23 -7.28
N HIS A 604 27.01 -1.28 -7.68
CA HIS A 604 27.48 -1.90 -8.92
C HIS A 604 28.72 -2.78 -8.69
N LEU A 605 28.88 -3.80 -9.54
CA LEU A 605 29.99 -4.74 -9.51
C LEU A 605 31.08 -4.33 -10.52
N GLU A 606 32.31 -4.14 -10.05
CA GLU A 606 33.48 -4.01 -10.90
C GLU A 606 34.22 -5.36 -10.92
N LYS A 607 34.33 -5.99 -12.09
CA LYS A 607 35.03 -7.27 -12.29
C LYS A 607 36.38 -7.06 -12.97
N PHE A 608 37.42 -7.70 -12.45
CA PHE A 608 38.80 -7.62 -12.92
C PHE A 608 39.31 -9.00 -13.33
N ASN A 609 39.68 -9.13 -14.61
CA ASN A 609 40.24 -10.36 -15.17
C ASN A 609 41.78 -10.37 -15.09
N PHE A 610 42.41 -11.40 -15.65
CA PHE A 610 43.86 -11.53 -15.66
C PHE A 610 44.56 -10.55 -16.58
N LYS A 611 45.75 -10.11 -16.17
CA LYS A 611 46.75 -9.58 -17.10
C LYS A 611 47.24 -10.67 -18.05
N GLN A 612 47.68 -10.26 -19.23
CA GLN A 612 48.22 -11.18 -20.23
C GLN A 612 49.34 -12.05 -19.63
N ASN A 613 49.24 -13.37 -19.80
CA ASN A 613 50.19 -14.38 -19.30
C ASN A 613 50.37 -14.46 -17.78
N GLN A 614 49.35 -14.10 -16.98
CA GLN A 614 49.41 -14.20 -15.50
C GLN A 614 48.47 -15.27 -14.90
N LYS A 615 47.71 -16.00 -15.71
CA LYS A 615 46.72 -17.01 -15.26
C LYS A 615 47.30 -18.13 -14.39
N GLN A 616 48.60 -18.38 -14.45
CA GLN A 616 49.29 -19.40 -13.66
C GLN A 616 49.41 -19.03 -12.16
N TYR A 617 49.25 -17.76 -11.82
CA TYR A 617 49.30 -17.25 -10.44
C TYR A 617 47.90 -16.97 -9.86
N ALA A 618 46.85 -17.56 -10.43
CA ALA A 618 45.46 -17.24 -10.10
C ALA A 618 45.11 -17.33 -8.61
N ILE A 619 45.51 -18.43 -7.96
CA ILE A 619 45.38 -18.62 -6.51
C ILE A 619 46.67 -19.19 -5.93
N CYS A 620 46.92 -18.90 -4.65
CA CYS A 620 48.03 -19.47 -3.89
C CYS A 620 47.50 -20.37 -2.77
N LEU A 621 47.78 -21.68 -2.86
CA LEU A 621 47.39 -22.64 -1.85
C LEU A 621 48.37 -22.59 -0.69
N CYS A 622 47.92 -22.19 0.51
CA CYS A 622 48.78 -22.11 1.68
C CYS A 622 48.01 -22.38 2.97
N LYS A 623 48.46 -23.37 3.76
CA LYS A 623 47.81 -23.82 5.00
C LYS A 623 47.68 -22.76 6.11
N ASN A 624 48.49 -21.70 6.04
CA ASN A 624 48.58 -20.67 7.08
C ASN A 624 47.71 -19.44 6.77
N TYR A 625 47.15 -19.35 5.57
CA TYR A 625 46.31 -18.25 5.13
C TYR A 625 44.86 -18.72 4.98
N LEU A 626 43.94 -17.77 4.87
CA LEU A 626 42.59 -18.04 4.35
C LEU A 626 42.71 -18.00 2.80
N PRO A 627 41.71 -17.57 2.00
CA PRO A 627 41.92 -17.41 0.56
C PRO A 627 43.05 -16.45 0.19
N ARG A 628 43.85 -16.84 -0.80
CA ARG A 628 44.83 -15.99 -1.48
C ARG A 628 44.58 -16.02 -2.98
N PHE A 629 44.45 -14.85 -3.59
CA PHE A 629 44.20 -14.67 -5.02
C PHE A 629 45.31 -13.81 -5.62
N GLY A 630 45.85 -14.26 -6.74
CA GLY A 630 47.00 -13.62 -7.37
C GLY A 630 48.30 -13.82 -6.61
N ASP A 631 49.39 -13.40 -7.23
CA ASP A 631 50.66 -13.12 -6.58
C ASP A 631 50.56 -11.74 -5.91
N VAL A 632 50.24 -11.74 -4.61
CA VAL A 632 50.08 -10.57 -3.71
C VAL A 632 48.89 -9.64 -3.97
N ASP A 633 48.06 -9.89 -4.98
CA ASP A 633 46.88 -9.08 -5.28
C ASP A 633 45.88 -9.04 -4.12
N LEU A 634 45.58 -10.20 -3.51
CA LEU A 634 44.69 -10.28 -2.35
C LEU A 634 45.04 -11.46 -1.43
N ASP A 635 45.57 -11.14 -0.25
CA ASP A 635 46.01 -12.12 0.74
C ASP A 635 45.24 -11.97 2.05
N ILE A 636 44.41 -12.97 2.37
CA ILE A 636 43.63 -12.99 3.62
C ILE A 636 44.36 -13.82 4.67
N SER A 637 44.65 -13.19 5.81
CA SER A 637 45.31 -13.84 6.95
C SER A 637 44.47 -13.75 8.22
N THR A 638 44.85 -14.53 9.24
CA THR A 638 44.14 -14.59 10.52
C THR A 638 44.24 -13.28 11.33
N VAL A 639 45.27 -12.47 11.12
CA VAL A 639 45.53 -11.27 11.94
C VAL A 639 45.42 -10.00 11.10
N LEU A 640 46.21 -9.91 10.03
CA LEU A 640 46.29 -8.73 9.18
C LEU A 640 46.41 -9.15 7.73
N SER A 641 45.39 -8.81 6.94
CA SER A 641 45.33 -9.11 5.51
C SER A 641 46.05 -8.03 4.72
N SER A 642 46.47 -8.34 3.49
CA SER A 642 47.19 -7.42 2.62
C SER A 642 46.70 -7.48 1.18
N SER A 643 46.88 -6.37 0.46
CA SER A 643 46.51 -6.22 -0.94
C SER A 643 47.53 -5.33 -1.64
N ASP A 644 48.25 -5.87 -2.61
CA ASP A 644 49.01 -5.12 -3.62
C ASP A 644 48.38 -5.40 -4.99
N PHE A 645 47.15 -4.89 -5.14
CA PHE A 645 46.30 -5.22 -6.28
C PHE A 645 46.92 -4.75 -7.59
N GLY A 646 46.89 -5.62 -8.60
CA GLY A 646 47.36 -5.28 -9.93
C GLY A 646 48.64 -5.97 -10.36
N ASN A 647 49.12 -6.99 -9.66
CA ASN A 647 50.25 -7.78 -10.15
C ASN A 647 49.77 -8.84 -11.15
N THR A 648 48.77 -9.63 -10.76
CA THR A 648 48.21 -10.75 -11.53
C THR A 648 46.95 -10.35 -12.28
N PHE A 649 46.08 -9.58 -11.63
CA PHE A 649 44.81 -9.12 -12.19
C PHE A 649 44.94 -7.72 -12.78
N GLU A 650 44.06 -7.39 -13.72
CA GLU A 650 44.01 -6.07 -14.35
C GLU A 650 43.61 -5.00 -13.34
N LEU A 651 44.28 -3.86 -13.41
CA LEU A 651 43.92 -2.68 -12.64
C LEU A 651 42.84 -1.86 -13.37
N PRO A 652 42.05 -1.08 -12.63
CA PRO A 652 41.27 0.01 -13.21
C PRO A 652 42.12 0.93 -14.08
N ILE A 653 41.51 1.47 -15.13
CA ILE A 653 42.18 2.37 -16.08
C ILE A 653 42.78 3.56 -15.32
N GLY A 654 44.08 3.80 -15.53
CA GLY A 654 44.81 4.94 -14.96
C GLY A 654 45.61 4.62 -13.69
N LEU A 655 45.45 3.43 -13.09
CA LEU A 655 46.26 2.99 -11.95
C LEU A 655 47.51 2.23 -12.39
N GLN A 656 48.60 2.41 -11.64
CA GLN A 656 49.86 1.71 -11.85
C GLN A 656 50.15 0.76 -10.69
N TYR A 657 50.58 -0.46 -11.01
CA TYR A 657 50.95 -1.45 -10.01
C TYR A 657 52.06 -0.92 -9.10
N GLY A 658 51.96 -1.20 -7.79
CA GLY A 658 52.89 -0.74 -6.76
C GLY A 658 52.60 0.67 -6.23
N SER A 659 51.69 1.43 -6.85
CA SER A 659 51.25 2.74 -6.32
C SER A 659 50.39 2.58 -5.07
N GLU A 660 50.32 3.62 -4.23
CA GLU A 660 49.49 3.59 -3.01
C GLU A 660 48.00 3.49 -3.32
N GLU A 661 47.56 4.06 -4.44
CA GLU A 661 46.18 3.97 -4.94
C GLU A 661 45.84 2.54 -5.36
N ALA A 662 46.76 1.83 -6.02
CA ALA A 662 46.57 0.43 -6.39
C ALA A 662 46.47 -0.47 -5.14
N LYS A 663 47.39 -0.29 -4.19
CA LYS A 663 47.41 -1.06 -2.93
C LYS A 663 46.17 -0.85 -2.08
N SER A 664 45.65 0.38 -2.04
CA SER A 664 44.45 0.73 -1.27
C SER A 664 43.14 0.45 -2.02
N TYR A 665 43.17 0.08 -3.31
CA TYR A 665 41.98 0.04 -4.16
C TYR A 665 40.87 -0.88 -3.63
N LEU A 666 41.20 -2.11 -3.24
CA LEU A 666 40.19 -3.08 -2.79
C LEU A 666 39.66 -2.76 -1.39
N ALA A 667 40.55 -2.72 -0.40
CA ALA A 667 40.19 -2.67 1.02
C ALA A 667 40.24 -1.28 1.67
N GLY A 668 40.64 -0.25 0.92
CA GLY A 668 40.88 1.12 1.41
C GLY A 668 42.27 1.34 2.00
N SER A 669 43.08 0.28 2.16
CA SER A 669 44.48 0.34 2.61
C SER A 669 45.25 -0.90 2.17
N SER A 670 46.58 -0.76 2.05
CA SER A 670 47.50 -1.86 1.65
C SER A 670 47.49 -3.04 2.63
N THR A 671 47.28 -2.75 3.92
CA THR A 671 47.04 -3.73 4.98
C THR A 671 45.73 -3.44 5.69
N PHE A 672 44.92 -4.46 5.97
CA PHE A 672 43.58 -4.28 6.52
C PHE A 672 43.14 -5.45 7.41
N GLN A 673 42.19 -5.17 8.31
CA GLN A 673 41.45 -6.18 9.05
C GLN A 673 40.13 -6.50 8.34
N VAL A 674 39.74 -7.77 8.40
CA VAL A 674 38.48 -8.26 7.86
C VAL A 674 37.40 -8.15 8.92
N ALA A 675 36.32 -7.42 8.65
CA ALA A 675 35.14 -7.40 9.50
C ALA A 675 34.26 -8.64 9.30
N GLU A 676 34.14 -9.10 8.06
CA GLU A 676 33.44 -10.34 7.72
C GLU A 676 34.01 -10.95 6.44
N ILE A 677 34.02 -12.28 6.37
CA ILE A 677 34.33 -13.06 5.18
C ILE A 677 33.32 -14.20 5.03
N GLU A 678 32.77 -14.35 3.83
CA GLU A 678 31.84 -15.43 3.49
C GLU A 678 32.34 -16.18 2.25
N VAL A 679 32.33 -17.52 2.32
CA VAL A 679 32.79 -18.39 1.23
C VAL A 679 31.67 -19.33 0.83
N PHE A 680 31.28 -19.26 -0.43
CA PHE A 680 30.18 -20.03 -1.00
C PHE A 680 30.72 -21.05 -1.99
N LYS A 681 30.22 -22.28 -1.91
CA LYS A 681 30.40 -23.30 -2.96
C LYS A 681 29.49 -22.96 -4.13
N ILE A 682 30.07 -22.91 -5.32
CA ILE A 682 29.36 -22.69 -6.57
C ILE A 682 29.20 -24.02 -7.32
N THR A 683 28.00 -24.29 -7.83
CA THR A 683 27.72 -25.46 -8.67
C THR A 683 27.69 -25.00 -10.13
N GLN A 684 28.75 -25.28 -10.86
CA GLN A 684 28.89 -24.92 -12.28
C GLN A 684 28.31 -26.01 -13.20
N HIS A 685 28.02 -25.63 -14.44
CA HIS A 685 27.58 -26.51 -15.54
C HIS A 685 28.62 -27.55 -15.94
#